data_AF-A0A1G6V502-F1
#
_entry.id   AF-A0A1G6V502-F1
#
_cell.length_a   1.000
_cell.length_b   1.000
_cell.length_c   1.000
_cell.angle_alpha   90.00
_cell.angle_beta   90.00
_cell.angle_gamma   90.00
#
_symmetry.space_group_name_H-M   'P 1'
#
loop_
_entity.id
_entity.type
_entity.pdbx_description
1 polymer ?
#
loop_
_entity_poly.entity_id
_entity_poly.type
_entity_poly.pdbx_seq_one_letter_code
_entity_poly.pdbx_strand_id
1 'polypeptide(L)'
;MTQVGQRKRSRLAALAAALATGLGAVALPPQAAQAAEYDDLLTDNLVAINETVSDAGFVHPGVGLSAGDLRSAQEMVRSGQEPWASYFEAMTATSFASETYRASNSKSASQPDVPLDPTFTQAGMRNRETNDSFGALTQSLMWVTTGDEVYRRNAIQALRTWSNMDPTRYVYFADAHIHTGHPLYQFLMAAEIIRATEPIEDDSPGEYDGYDVAWSAEDDEKLLANFANPVVETFLFSNERWMNQHNFGLFGRIATAIYADDAEGYATGVEWFTVNSGDTAYDNGAMAPQMPLIDADDPLNPYGESFVQVREMGRDQAHGECNIDNYTGLARMLEVQGTEVDPVDGTVSTDDDAVSSYDFLDQRLLDGANAFWGFMMGAPTPWIDEEGQSNTIAQAYRGRIFNPVNELYYEYALERGVDVDAEAPHVAELASRMDGPYYWYGTGTANFWAPGDKNPEYWVAFPAELAGTAPNPQPEDASLSFANAGLALDEDTELVTEDGATFARATLSEDGTTSVVSRMMYAANARIGLKFRSDGPADLEVLYKEEASGLNPDEAETRTLAALELPDTGGEWRYITYPAAGQNVNFYRLTGEDGTTVDLDSVILSGATDLTAPQFNSTEDRYYLTKGVGASIDLSATDTDGTVTYTADDLPRGASFDTATGELTWKPGAKDKGRHEIQIVADDGTAVAAHTVELVVSPNRKGTVDAAVKDGVDRRAEYTAVTEEPYEAALDEAKDAARHGSDDEFAAALDLLIAAIDALELLNPELGDDSFDYTGAVAPVGITTGALSALADGDNTSHTGDLRTGSFILDFGPQYRITAEAFGFQARSLFGNRSEGTNAYGSNDGITWDLLTERATANDPDMETIDVVREHDDDEYRYLKVQLDEPGIPTDPAYPGIWSIGEIRIFGERSEVAGAITSVSVTSPDALAGRVTEGDNVTVNFASATPISEVAVSIGGQSIEAVSEDDLTWTATGELADLTGSGLLDVAIDHTTEDGEEAATIHGSTDGTYLYGADESDLIDLSGAQVIKLDGTEDPTKATHAAAMLDGNAATFSDVPAVDGEFYLIWDFGEDAAITVNRADFLARQDNNGMTRMADLVLEGSNDLEHWTRFTDPTTKTLAWQELPATDDGSYRYLRLTNGALIDVAELRLYGNGG
;
A
#
# COMPACT_ATOMS: atom_id res chain seq x y z
N MET A 1 -50.51 8.81 -9.33
CA MET A 1 -51.68 9.59 -9.80
C MET A 1 -51.17 10.98 -10.21
N THR A 2 -51.27 11.32 -11.51
CA THR A 2 -51.30 12.68 -12.12
C THR A 2 -50.30 13.74 -11.62
N GLN A 3 -49.43 14.37 -12.42
CA GLN A 3 -49.68 14.94 -13.75
C GLN A 3 -48.35 15.41 -14.40
N VAL A 4 -48.12 14.97 -15.64
CA VAL A 4 -47.01 15.36 -16.53
C VAL A 4 -47.12 16.82 -16.96
N GLY A 5 -46.02 17.56 -16.96
CA GLY A 5 -45.93 18.96 -17.41
C GLY A 5 -44.78 19.21 -18.38
N GLN A 6 -44.99 18.89 -19.67
CA GLN A 6 -44.17 19.36 -20.79
C GLN A 6 -44.09 20.91 -20.81
N ARG A 7 -42.89 21.49 -20.91
CA ARG A 7 -42.72 22.90 -21.32
C ARG A 7 -41.86 23.03 -22.57
N LYS A 8 -42.48 23.72 -23.53
CA LYS A 8 -42.03 23.99 -24.90
C LYS A 8 -40.90 25.02 -24.94
N ARG A 9 -39.84 24.69 -25.69
CA ARG A 9 -38.87 25.65 -26.25
C ARG A 9 -39.60 26.65 -27.16
N SER A 10 -39.39 27.95 -26.98
CA SER A 10 -39.81 28.99 -27.94
C SER A 10 -38.60 29.63 -28.62
N ARG A 11 -38.43 29.33 -29.91
CA ARG A 11 -37.61 30.09 -30.86
C ARG A 11 -38.37 31.35 -31.30
N LEU A 12 -37.70 32.51 -31.32
CA LEU A 12 -37.93 33.75 -32.10
C LEU A 12 -37.17 34.89 -31.38
N ALA A 13 -36.32 35.72 -31.97
CA ALA A 13 -35.88 35.91 -33.34
C ALA A 13 -34.64 36.83 -33.33
N ALA A 14 -33.70 36.58 -34.24
CA ALA A 14 -32.66 37.51 -34.64
C ALA A 14 -33.24 38.65 -35.50
N LEU A 15 -32.72 39.89 -35.34
CA LEU A 15 -32.14 40.74 -36.39
C LEU A 15 -31.88 42.17 -35.88
N ALA A 16 -30.63 42.61 -35.90
CA ALA A 16 -30.22 43.91 -36.48
C ALA A 16 -28.68 44.01 -36.52
N ALA A 17 -28.15 43.99 -37.74
CA ALA A 17 -26.72 44.13 -38.04
C ALA A 17 -26.29 45.60 -38.17
N ALA A 18 -25.05 45.86 -37.72
CA ALA A 18 -24.02 46.77 -38.26
C ALA A 18 -24.35 48.24 -38.57
N LEU A 19 -23.69 49.17 -37.86
CA LEU A 19 -22.54 49.95 -38.39
C LEU A 19 -21.90 50.89 -37.35
N ALA A 20 -20.58 50.71 -37.19
CA ALA A 20 -19.53 51.73 -37.14
C ALA A 20 -19.24 52.59 -35.88
N THR A 21 -18.08 52.24 -35.30
CA THR A 21 -16.91 53.08 -34.98
C THR A 21 -16.91 53.97 -33.73
N GLY A 22 -16.04 53.55 -32.79
CA GLY A 22 -14.98 54.42 -32.25
C GLY A 22 -15.15 54.80 -30.80
N LEU A 23 -14.32 54.19 -29.93
CA LEU A 23 -13.79 54.64 -28.63
C LEU A 23 -13.41 53.36 -27.87
N GLY A 24 -12.20 52.85 -28.02
CA GLY A 24 -11.07 53.30 -27.21
C GLY A 24 -10.73 52.17 -26.25
N ALA A 25 -9.95 51.18 -26.73
CA ALA A 25 -9.36 50.17 -25.88
C ALA A 25 -8.51 50.88 -24.83
N VAL A 26 -8.94 50.80 -23.57
CA VAL A 26 -8.04 51.05 -22.45
C VAL A 26 -7.15 49.82 -22.41
N ALA A 27 -6.03 49.90 -23.13
CA ALA A 27 -4.92 49.00 -22.89
C ALA A 27 -4.51 49.23 -21.43
N LEU A 28 -4.85 48.26 -20.58
CA LEU A 28 -4.18 48.12 -19.29
C LEU A 28 -2.67 48.03 -19.59
N PRO A 29 -1.82 48.73 -18.84
CA PRO A 29 -0.38 48.56 -19.03
C PRO A 29 -0.05 47.08 -18.80
N PRO A 30 0.87 46.48 -19.58
CA PRO A 30 1.37 45.15 -19.27
C PRO A 30 1.86 45.18 -17.83
N GLN A 31 1.32 44.29 -16.99
CA GLN A 31 1.99 43.95 -15.74
C GLN A 31 3.42 43.55 -16.12
N ALA A 32 4.40 44.12 -15.44
CA ALA A 32 5.79 43.82 -15.71
C ALA A 32 5.98 42.31 -15.50
N ALA A 33 6.35 41.61 -16.57
CA ALA A 33 6.83 40.23 -16.49
C ALA A 33 7.90 40.18 -15.40
N GLN A 34 7.71 39.31 -14.42
CA GLN A 34 8.79 38.89 -13.55
C GLN A 34 9.80 38.20 -14.49
N ALA A 35 11.04 38.66 -14.53
CA ALA A 35 12.04 38.09 -15.44
C ALA A 35 12.16 36.60 -15.11
N ALA A 36 11.80 35.75 -16.06
CA ALA A 36 11.80 34.31 -15.84
C ALA A 36 13.24 33.82 -15.70
N GLU A 37 13.53 32.93 -14.73
CA GLU A 37 14.91 32.50 -14.45
C GLU A 37 15.51 31.62 -15.56
N TYR A 38 14.73 31.28 -16.60
CA TYR A 38 15.14 30.50 -17.77
C TYR A 38 15.49 31.34 -19.01
N ASP A 39 15.48 32.69 -18.94
CA ASP A 39 15.77 33.56 -20.10
C ASP A 39 17.13 33.24 -20.77
N ASP A 40 18.12 32.81 -19.98
CA ASP A 40 19.45 32.43 -20.48
C ASP A 40 19.43 31.13 -21.33
N LEU A 41 18.36 30.32 -21.26
CA LEU A 41 18.18 29.12 -22.09
C LEU A 41 17.60 29.46 -23.48
N LEU A 42 16.96 30.63 -23.65
CA LEU A 42 16.28 30.98 -24.90
C LEU A 42 17.28 31.49 -25.94
N THR A 43 17.31 30.85 -27.11
CA THR A 43 18.12 31.30 -28.25
C THR A 43 17.33 32.27 -29.15
N ASP A 44 18.03 32.98 -30.05
CA ASP A 44 17.36 33.79 -31.09
C ASP A 44 16.62 32.93 -32.14
N ASN A 45 16.83 31.60 -32.14
CA ASN A 45 16.13 30.69 -33.04
C ASN A 45 14.70 30.44 -32.55
N LEU A 46 13.73 30.74 -33.41
CA LEU A 46 12.33 30.42 -33.21
C LEU A 46 11.98 29.22 -34.09
N VAL A 47 11.78 28.07 -33.47
CA VAL A 47 11.50 26.81 -34.18
C VAL A 47 10.15 26.90 -34.89
N ALA A 48 10.16 26.73 -36.20
CA ALA A 48 8.94 26.64 -36.99
C ALA A 48 8.30 25.26 -36.82
N ILE A 49 7.05 25.23 -36.33
CA ILE A 49 6.25 24.01 -36.19
C ILE A 49 5.30 23.92 -37.39
N ASN A 50 5.41 22.85 -38.16
CA ASN A 50 4.62 22.62 -39.36
C ASN A 50 3.48 21.64 -39.07
N GLU A 51 2.28 21.98 -39.53
CA GLU A 51 1.11 21.10 -39.45
C GLU A 51 0.86 20.47 -40.82
N THR A 52 0.52 19.19 -40.83
CA THR A 52 0.13 18.45 -42.03
C THR A 52 -1.09 17.58 -41.75
N VAL A 53 -1.87 17.31 -42.80
CA VAL A 53 -2.96 16.34 -42.74
C VAL A 53 -2.66 15.24 -43.76
N SER A 54 -2.67 13.98 -43.32
CA SER A 54 -2.37 12.84 -44.16
C SER A 54 -3.51 12.52 -45.13
N ASP A 55 -3.24 11.65 -46.11
CA ASP A 55 -4.29 11.16 -47.02
C ASP A 55 -5.38 10.35 -46.30
N ALA A 56 -5.05 9.79 -45.12
CA ALA A 56 -5.99 9.10 -44.24
C ALA A 56 -6.82 10.05 -43.36
N GLY A 57 -6.46 11.34 -43.33
CA GLY A 57 -7.19 12.38 -42.61
C GLY A 57 -6.62 12.72 -41.22
N PHE A 58 -5.51 12.11 -40.80
CA PHE A 58 -4.88 12.40 -39.52
C PHE A 58 -4.12 13.72 -39.54
N VAL A 59 -4.23 14.49 -38.46
CA VAL A 59 -3.48 15.73 -38.23
C VAL A 59 -2.15 15.40 -37.56
N HIS A 60 -1.07 15.97 -38.08
CA HIS A 60 0.30 15.83 -37.55
C HIS A 60 0.95 17.20 -37.34
N PRO A 61 1.57 17.48 -36.19
CA PRO A 61 1.54 16.67 -34.96
C PRO A 61 0.12 16.58 -34.39
N GLY A 62 -0.22 15.39 -33.89
CA GLY A 62 -1.55 15.13 -33.34
C GLY A 62 -1.67 13.92 -32.42
N VAL A 63 -0.55 13.39 -31.92
CA VAL A 63 -0.52 12.41 -30.83
C VAL A 63 -0.58 13.18 -29.52
N GLY A 64 -1.80 13.48 -29.05
CA GLY A 64 -2.07 14.11 -27.75
C GLY A 64 -1.77 15.62 -27.65
N LEU A 65 -0.97 16.19 -28.56
CA LEU A 65 -0.70 17.63 -28.70
C LEU A 65 -0.79 18.05 -30.17
N SER A 66 -1.46 19.16 -30.46
CA SER A 66 -1.56 19.74 -31.79
C SER A 66 -0.41 20.70 -32.10
N ALA A 67 -0.24 21.07 -33.39
CA ALA A 67 0.66 22.16 -33.75
C ALA A 67 0.21 23.52 -33.18
N GLY A 68 -1.08 23.69 -32.92
CA GLY A 68 -1.63 24.88 -32.27
C GLY A 68 -1.14 25.00 -30.83
N ASP A 69 -1.19 23.91 -30.09
CA ASP A 69 -0.76 23.84 -28.68
C ASP A 69 0.73 24.16 -28.56
N LEU A 70 1.56 23.48 -29.38
CA LEU A 70 3.00 23.68 -29.39
C LEU A 70 3.40 25.13 -29.72
N ARG A 71 2.74 25.76 -30.71
CA ARG A 71 2.99 27.17 -31.05
C ARG A 71 2.55 28.10 -29.94
N SER A 72 1.41 27.83 -29.33
CA SER A 72 0.87 28.64 -28.22
C SER A 72 1.78 28.56 -27.00
N ALA A 73 2.16 27.36 -26.57
CA ALA A 73 3.12 27.18 -25.48
C ALA A 73 4.48 27.84 -25.78
N GLN A 74 5.01 27.69 -26.99
CA GLN A 74 6.25 28.37 -27.41
C GLN A 74 6.13 29.89 -27.29
N GLU A 75 5.02 30.48 -27.74
CA GLU A 75 4.77 31.92 -27.64
C GLU A 75 4.62 32.37 -26.18
N MET A 76 3.83 31.65 -25.38
CA MET A 76 3.55 31.99 -23.99
C MET A 76 4.82 31.89 -23.12
N VAL A 77 5.60 30.82 -23.23
CA VAL A 77 6.86 30.67 -22.49
C VAL A 77 7.87 31.77 -22.86
N ARG A 78 8.10 31.99 -24.15
CA ARG A 78 9.09 32.97 -24.64
C ARG A 78 8.69 34.42 -24.36
N SER A 79 7.41 34.67 -24.08
CA SER A 79 6.91 35.97 -23.64
C SER A 79 6.80 36.11 -22.12
N GLY A 80 7.15 35.07 -21.36
CA GLY A 80 7.05 35.05 -19.89
C GLY A 80 5.60 35.08 -19.40
N GLN A 81 4.69 34.47 -20.15
CA GLN A 81 3.26 34.47 -19.86
C GLN A 81 2.89 33.32 -18.92
N GLU A 82 2.33 33.66 -17.76
CA GLU A 82 1.77 32.67 -16.83
C GLU A 82 0.46 32.05 -17.36
N PRO A 83 0.18 30.77 -17.05
CA PRO A 83 1.00 29.86 -16.21
C PRO A 83 2.13 29.14 -16.95
N TRP A 84 2.20 29.16 -18.28
CA TRP A 84 3.22 28.43 -19.06
C TRP A 84 4.66 28.69 -18.62
N ALA A 85 4.98 29.95 -18.27
CA ALA A 85 6.30 30.32 -17.78
C ALA A 85 6.72 29.49 -16.56
N SER A 86 5.90 29.46 -15.51
CA SER A 86 6.20 28.72 -14.27
C SER A 86 6.28 27.20 -14.48
N TYR A 87 5.40 26.61 -15.31
CA TYR A 87 5.45 25.18 -15.61
C TYR A 87 6.67 24.82 -16.46
N PHE A 88 7.05 25.66 -17.43
CA PHE A 88 8.28 25.47 -18.19
C PHE A 88 9.52 25.56 -17.28
N GLU A 89 9.57 26.58 -16.41
CA GLU A 89 10.65 26.73 -15.42
C GLU A 89 10.82 25.47 -14.57
N ALA A 90 9.72 24.94 -14.03
CA ALA A 90 9.75 23.72 -13.23
C ALA A 90 10.17 22.49 -14.03
N MET A 91 9.77 22.36 -15.30
CA MET A 91 10.27 21.31 -16.20
C MET A 91 11.79 21.43 -16.41
N THR A 92 12.31 22.65 -16.58
CA THR A 92 13.76 22.88 -16.79
C THR A 92 14.63 22.51 -15.58
N ALA A 93 14.03 22.47 -14.38
CA ALA A 93 14.71 22.06 -13.15
C ALA A 93 14.96 20.54 -13.05
N THR A 94 14.41 19.74 -13.98
CA THR A 94 14.57 18.28 -13.98
C THR A 94 15.84 17.82 -14.68
N SER A 95 16.36 16.64 -14.31
CA SER A 95 17.51 16.03 -15.00
C SER A 95 17.20 15.66 -16.46
N PHE A 96 15.92 15.50 -16.81
CA PHE A 96 15.46 15.23 -18.17
C PHE A 96 15.58 16.44 -19.10
N ALA A 97 15.63 17.67 -18.57
CA ALA A 97 15.85 18.90 -19.33
C ALA A 97 17.35 19.25 -19.49
N SER A 98 18.27 18.39 -19.05
CA SER A 98 19.72 18.63 -19.15
C SER A 98 20.22 18.58 -20.61
N GLU A 99 21.13 19.48 -20.97
CA GLU A 99 21.85 19.45 -22.26
C GLU A 99 22.70 18.18 -22.43
N THR A 100 23.06 17.51 -21.33
CA THR A 100 23.82 16.26 -21.32
C THR A 100 22.94 15.02 -21.15
N TYR A 101 21.62 15.15 -21.33
CA TYR A 101 20.72 14.01 -21.30
C TYR A 101 21.17 12.91 -22.27
N ARG A 102 21.01 11.66 -21.84
CA ARG A 102 21.26 10.47 -22.67
C ARG A 102 20.28 9.39 -22.25
N ALA A 103 19.58 8.82 -23.22
CA ALA A 103 18.72 7.67 -23.02
C ALA A 103 19.46 6.55 -22.25
N SER A 104 18.81 5.99 -21.26
CA SER A 104 19.33 4.91 -20.45
C SER A 104 19.60 3.66 -21.29
N ASN A 105 18.81 3.40 -22.34
CA ASN A 105 19.05 2.31 -23.29
C ASN A 105 20.10 2.65 -24.36
N SER A 106 20.71 3.83 -24.37
CA SER A 106 21.82 4.10 -25.30
C SER A 106 23.10 3.39 -24.82
N LYS A 107 23.78 2.67 -25.72
CA LYS A 107 24.99 1.89 -25.42
C LYS A 107 26.15 2.72 -24.86
N SER A 108 26.39 3.92 -25.40
CA SER A 108 27.46 4.82 -24.92
C SER A 108 27.34 6.22 -25.54
N ALA A 109 28.02 7.22 -24.97
CA ALA A 109 28.11 8.56 -25.59
C ALA A 109 28.71 8.57 -27.01
N SER A 110 29.58 7.59 -27.34
CA SER A 110 30.16 7.43 -28.69
C SER A 110 29.29 6.62 -29.66
N GLN A 111 28.24 5.98 -29.15
CA GLN A 111 27.28 5.19 -29.93
C GLN A 111 25.87 5.50 -29.39
N PRO A 112 25.42 6.77 -29.49
CA PRO A 112 24.22 7.23 -28.79
C PRO A 112 22.92 6.66 -29.37
N ASP A 113 22.97 6.04 -30.55
CA ASP A 113 21.78 5.49 -31.24
C ASP A 113 21.78 3.96 -31.28
N VAL A 114 22.79 3.34 -30.67
CA VAL A 114 22.89 1.89 -30.60
C VAL A 114 22.28 1.46 -29.28
N PRO A 115 21.24 0.60 -29.28
CA PRO A 115 20.66 0.12 -28.04
C PRO A 115 21.69 -0.68 -27.23
N LEU A 116 21.69 -0.46 -25.92
CA LEU A 116 22.46 -1.21 -24.94
C LEU A 116 21.89 -2.62 -24.82
N ASP A 117 20.57 -2.73 -24.68
CA ASP A 117 19.80 -3.96 -24.81
C ASP A 117 18.87 -3.80 -26.02
N PRO A 118 19.12 -4.53 -27.13
CA PRO A 118 18.30 -4.46 -28.34
C PRO A 118 17.01 -5.29 -28.24
N THR A 119 16.66 -5.82 -27.07
CA THR A 119 15.56 -6.78 -26.88
C THR A 119 14.52 -6.26 -25.89
N PHE A 120 13.28 -6.71 -26.02
CA PHE A 120 12.21 -6.41 -25.06
C PHE A 120 11.55 -7.71 -24.57
N THR A 121 12.29 -8.47 -23.77
CA THR A 121 11.87 -9.82 -23.33
C THR A 121 11.75 -9.97 -21.82
N GLN A 122 11.95 -8.90 -21.05
CA GLN A 122 11.99 -8.95 -19.58
C GLN A 122 11.48 -7.65 -18.95
N ALA A 123 10.88 -7.77 -17.77
CA ALA A 123 10.25 -6.65 -17.06
C ALA A 123 11.22 -5.48 -16.77
N GLY A 124 12.52 -5.73 -16.61
CA GLY A 124 13.52 -4.68 -16.38
C GLY A 124 13.62 -3.64 -17.50
N MET A 125 13.19 -3.98 -18.73
CA MET A 125 13.18 -3.04 -19.86
C MET A 125 12.14 -1.94 -19.71
N ARG A 126 11.03 -2.18 -19.00
CA ARG A 126 9.97 -1.18 -18.79
C ARG A 126 10.48 0.11 -18.13
N ASN A 127 11.41 -0.03 -17.18
CA ASN A 127 11.97 1.13 -16.47
C ASN A 127 12.85 1.98 -17.39
N ARG A 128 13.53 1.37 -18.36
CA ARG A 128 14.30 2.11 -19.37
C ARG A 128 13.36 2.83 -20.32
N GLU A 129 12.32 2.14 -20.78
CA GLU A 129 11.32 2.71 -21.68
C GLU A 129 10.61 3.93 -21.06
N THR A 130 10.15 3.81 -19.80
CA THR A 130 9.48 4.90 -19.07
C THR A 130 10.38 6.12 -18.92
N ASN A 131 11.65 5.93 -18.52
CA ASN A 131 12.57 7.05 -18.35
C ASN A 131 12.98 7.68 -19.70
N ASP A 132 13.20 6.84 -20.71
CA ASP A 132 13.72 7.29 -22.00
C ASP A 132 12.65 7.99 -22.84
N SER A 133 11.40 7.54 -22.77
CA SER A 133 10.23 8.18 -23.41
C SER A 133 9.95 9.56 -22.81
N PHE A 134 9.88 9.64 -21.49
CA PHE A 134 9.71 10.90 -20.78
C PHE A 134 10.85 11.88 -21.08
N GLY A 135 12.09 11.39 -21.11
CA GLY A 135 13.24 12.20 -21.48
C GLY A 135 13.24 12.63 -22.95
N ALA A 136 12.82 11.77 -23.89
CA ALA A 136 12.69 12.13 -25.30
C ALA A 136 11.63 13.22 -25.51
N LEU A 137 10.48 13.13 -24.84
CA LEU A 137 9.45 14.15 -24.86
C LEU A 137 9.96 15.47 -24.26
N THR A 138 10.59 15.40 -23.07
CA THR A 138 11.18 16.59 -22.42
C THR A 138 12.16 17.30 -23.34
N GLN A 139 13.10 16.58 -23.96
CA GLN A 139 14.08 17.15 -24.88
C GLN A 139 13.42 17.74 -26.14
N SER A 140 12.34 17.14 -26.63
CA SER A 140 11.60 17.66 -27.79
C SER A 140 10.85 18.96 -27.45
N LEU A 141 10.27 19.06 -26.25
CA LEU A 141 9.63 20.30 -25.75
C LEU A 141 10.67 21.39 -25.46
N MET A 142 11.83 21.03 -24.91
CA MET A 142 12.96 21.95 -24.75
C MET A 142 13.41 22.49 -26.10
N TRP A 143 13.58 21.64 -27.12
CA TRP A 143 13.93 22.05 -28.48
C TRP A 143 12.95 23.09 -29.04
N VAL A 144 11.66 22.79 -29.04
CA VAL A 144 10.63 23.70 -29.56
C VAL A 144 10.64 25.04 -28.84
N THR A 145 10.84 25.03 -27.52
CA THR A 145 10.70 26.23 -26.70
C THR A 145 11.96 27.10 -26.72
N THR A 146 13.14 26.51 -26.51
CA THR A 146 14.43 27.24 -26.43
C THR A 146 15.01 27.55 -27.80
N GLY A 147 14.75 26.70 -28.79
CA GLY A 147 15.39 26.75 -30.10
C GLY A 147 16.85 26.29 -30.12
N ASP A 148 17.37 25.69 -29.04
CA ASP A 148 18.72 25.16 -28.98
C ASP A 148 18.80 23.72 -29.54
N GLU A 149 19.59 23.55 -30.60
CA GLU A 149 19.77 22.30 -31.36
C GLU A 149 20.30 21.14 -30.50
N VAL A 150 20.94 21.42 -29.35
CA VAL A 150 21.40 20.38 -28.42
C VAL A 150 20.25 19.49 -27.96
N TYR A 151 19.08 20.07 -27.72
CA TYR A 151 17.89 19.35 -27.27
C TYR A 151 17.30 18.51 -28.40
N ARG A 152 17.29 19.03 -29.64
CA ARG A 152 16.89 18.27 -30.82
C ARG A 152 17.77 17.04 -31.01
N ARG A 153 19.09 17.22 -30.92
CA ARG A 153 20.07 16.13 -31.00
C ARG A 153 19.77 15.04 -29.97
N ASN A 154 19.59 15.43 -28.72
CA ASN A 154 19.36 14.50 -27.61
C ASN A 154 18.04 13.73 -27.77
N ALA A 155 16.96 14.39 -28.23
CA ALA A 155 15.69 13.74 -28.55
C ALA A 155 15.83 12.72 -29.69
N ILE A 156 16.49 13.10 -30.79
CA ILE A 156 16.73 12.20 -31.94
C ILE A 156 17.57 10.99 -31.54
N GLN A 157 18.61 11.17 -30.72
CA GLN A 157 19.44 10.06 -30.21
C GLN A 157 18.61 9.08 -29.37
N ALA A 158 17.70 9.58 -28.53
CA ALA A 158 16.79 8.73 -27.77
C ALA A 158 15.84 7.97 -28.68
N LEU A 159 15.20 8.65 -29.63
CA LEU A 159 14.29 8.02 -30.60
C LEU A 159 15.00 6.96 -31.45
N ARG A 160 16.21 7.26 -31.96
CA ARG A 160 17.01 6.32 -32.76
C ARG A 160 17.52 5.13 -31.97
N THR A 161 17.79 5.29 -30.67
CA THR A 161 18.14 4.16 -29.79
C THR A 161 17.04 3.11 -29.81
N TRP A 162 15.78 3.54 -29.66
CA TRP A 162 14.63 2.65 -29.62
C TRP A 162 14.17 2.21 -31.02
N SER A 163 14.30 3.05 -32.05
CA SER A 163 14.04 2.65 -33.44
C SER A 163 15.04 1.62 -33.99
N ASN A 164 16.17 1.39 -33.30
CA ASN A 164 17.18 0.40 -33.66
C ASN A 164 17.09 -0.90 -32.83
N MET A 165 15.99 -1.12 -32.10
CA MET A 165 15.66 -2.39 -31.45
C MET A 165 15.55 -3.54 -32.46
N ASP A 166 15.68 -4.79 -32.00
CA ASP A 166 15.47 -5.96 -32.84
C ASP A 166 13.97 -6.33 -32.89
N PRO A 167 13.26 -6.10 -34.01
CA PRO A 167 11.81 -6.36 -34.12
C PRO A 167 11.42 -7.82 -33.86
N THR A 168 12.37 -8.74 -33.90
CA THR A 168 12.11 -10.17 -33.70
C THR A 168 12.24 -10.63 -32.25
N ARG A 169 12.59 -9.72 -31.32
CA ARG A 169 12.94 -10.04 -29.93
C ARG A 169 12.05 -9.33 -28.91
N TYR A 170 10.75 -9.50 -29.09
CA TYR A 170 9.71 -9.06 -28.16
C TYR A 170 9.03 -10.30 -27.57
N VAL A 171 8.95 -10.37 -26.24
CA VAL A 171 8.30 -11.48 -25.54
C VAL A 171 7.47 -10.90 -24.41
N TYR A 172 6.19 -11.24 -24.38
CA TYR A 172 5.27 -10.82 -23.32
C TYR A 172 5.80 -11.26 -21.95
N PHE A 173 5.84 -10.33 -21.02
CA PHE A 173 6.18 -10.56 -19.61
C PHE A 173 5.02 -10.11 -18.73
N ALA A 174 5.00 -10.54 -17.46
CA ALA A 174 3.96 -10.15 -16.51
C ALA A 174 3.76 -8.62 -16.50
N ASP A 175 2.51 -8.19 -16.62
CA ASP A 175 2.09 -6.79 -16.62
C ASP A 175 2.69 -5.92 -17.75
N ALA A 176 3.17 -6.52 -18.84
CA ALA A 176 3.74 -5.74 -19.96
C ALA A 176 2.76 -4.71 -20.52
N HIS A 177 1.46 -5.03 -20.57
CA HIS A 177 0.44 -4.18 -21.18
C HIS A 177 0.16 -2.88 -20.40
N ILE A 178 0.32 -2.86 -19.07
CA ILE A 178 0.14 -1.65 -18.26
C ILE A 178 1.37 -0.75 -18.23
N HIS A 179 2.53 -1.23 -18.66
CA HIS A 179 3.79 -0.51 -18.51
C HIS A 179 4.42 -0.03 -19.83
N THR A 180 3.91 -0.46 -20.98
CA THR A 180 4.55 -0.19 -22.29
C THR A 180 3.72 0.74 -23.18
N GLY A 181 2.43 0.91 -22.93
CA GLY A 181 1.56 1.73 -23.76
C GLY A 181 1.72 3.24 -23.58
N HIS A 182 1.71 3.74 -22.33
CA HIS A 182 1.89 5.16 -22.04
C HIS A 182 3.30 5.68 -22.43
N PRO A 183 4.41 4.95 -22.14
CA PRO A 183 5.73 5.31 -22.66
C PRO A 183 5.82 5.34 -24.19
N LEU A 184 5.17 4.38 -24.89
CA LEU A 184 5.12 4.41 -26.35
C LEU A 184 4.40 5.66 -26.87
N TYR A 185 3.28 6.03 -26.26
CA TYR A 185 2.57 7.27 -26.58
C TYR A 185 3.47 8.51 -26.45
N GLN A 186 4.26 8.62 -25.38
CA GLN A 186 5.20 9.73 -25.18
C GLN A 186 6.33 9.75 -26.22
N PHE A 187 6.87 8.58 -26.60
CA PHE A 187 7.86 8.49 -27.68
C PHE A 187 7.29 8.99 -29.01
N LEU A 188 6.06 8.60 -29.35
CA LEU A 188 5.43 8.99 -30.60
C LEU A 188 5.07 10.48 -30.60
N MET A 189 4.69 11.06 -29.47
CA MET A 189 4.54 12.51 -29.32
C MET A 189 5.86 13.26 -29.54
N ALA A 190 6.97 12.76 -28.96
CA ALA A 190 8.29 13.31 -29.21
C ALA A 190 8.68 13.22 -30.70
N ALA A 191 8.41 12.10 -31.34
CA ALA A 191 8.66 11.89 -32.77
C ALA A 191 7.82 12.82 -33.65
N GLU A 192 6.53 13.04 -33.33
CA GLU A 192 5.67 14.02 -34.00
C GLU A 192 6.24 15.44 -33.92
N ILE A 193 6.72 15.87 -32.74
CA ILE A 193 7.36 17.18 -32.57
C ILE A 193 8.62 17.32 -33.44
N ILE A 194 9.46 16.27 -33.47
CA ILE A 194 10.70 16.27 -34.26
C ILE A 194 10.39 16.25 -35.76
N ARG A 195 9.40 15.46 -36.21
CA ARG A 195 8.91 15.37 -37.60
C ARG A 195 8.28 16.70 -38.06
N ALA A 196 7.63 17.43 -37.15
CA ALA A 196 6.97 18.71 -37.44
C ALA A 196 7.95 19.89 -37.54
N THR A 197 9.21 19.72 -37.16
CA THR A 197 10.20 20.80 -37.05
C THR A 197 11.46 20.51 -37.84
N GLU A 198 12.15 21.56 -38.29
CA GLU A 198 13.39 21.44 -39.09
C GLU A 198 14.63 21.81 -38.26
N PRO A 199 15.80 21.22 -38.52
CA PRO A 199 17.08 21.66 -37.92
C PRO A 199 17.35 23.15 -38.16
N ILE A 200 18.18 23.77 -37.33
CA ILE A 200 18.64 25.16 -37.57
C ILE A 200 19.23 25.29 -38.98
N GLU A 201 18.76 26.30 -39.71
CA GLU A 201 19.35 26.71 -40.98
C GLU A 201 20.67 27.47 -40.76
N ASP A 202 21.78 26.74 -40.58
CA ASP A 202 23.14 27.29 -40.47
C ASP A 202 24.06 26.90 -41.65
N ASP A 203 25.39 26.93 -41.47
CA ASP A 203 26.36 26.55 -42.50
C ASP A 203 26.47 25.02 -42.70
N SER A 204 25.89 24.22 -41.80
CA SER A 204 25.80 22.76 -41.83
C SER A 204 24.40 22.24 -41.42
N PRO A 205 23.31 22.63 -42.12
CA PRO A 205 21.96 22.23 -41.71
C PRO A 205 21.81 20.71 -41.65
N GLY A 206 21.24 20.22 -40.56
CA GLY A 206 21.07 18.78 -40.31
C GLY A 206 22.27 18.10 -39.65
N GLU A 207 23.35 18.81 -39.32
CA GLU A 207 24.46 18.27 -38.52
C GLU A 207 24.76 19.17 -37.31
N TYR A 208 24.80 18.59 -36.11
CA TYR A 208 25.16 19.30 -34.87
C TYR A 208 26.18 18.49 -34.07
N ASP A 209 27.29 19.11 -33.67
CA ASP A 209 28.41 18.44 -32.96
C ASP A 209 28.90 17.13 -33.63
N GLY A 210 28.84 17.05 -34.96
CA GLY A 210 29.26 15.88 -35.72
C GLY A 210 28.23 14.74 -35.76
N TYR A 211 26.98 15.03 -35.40
CA TYR A 211 25.87 14.08 -35.37
C TYR A 211 24.73 14.56 -36.28
N ASP A 212 24.10 13.63 -37.01
CA ASP A 212 22.98 13.92 -37.91
C ASP A 212 21.69 14.19 -37.11
N VAL A 213 21.22 15.43 -37.14
CA VAL A 213 20.01 15.89 -36.42
C VAL A 213 18.80 16.06 -37.36
N ALA A 214 18.88 15.59 -38.60
CA ALA A 214 17.71 15.45 -39.46
C ALA A 214 16.91 14.19 -39.08
N TRP A 215 15.58 14.31 -39.06
CA TRP A 215 14.68 13.16 -38.94
C TRP A 215 14.20 12.77 -40.33
N SER A 216 14.52 11.55 -40.76
CA SER A 216 14.27 11.08 -42.11
C SER A 216 13.07 10.14 -42.19
N ALA A 217 12.54 9.93 -43.40
CA ALA A 217 11.53 8.90 -43.62
C ALA A 217 12.03 7.48 -43.27
N GLU A 218 13.34 7.22 -43.33
CA GLU A 218 13.91 5.95 -42.86
C GLU A 218 13.86 5.83 -41.34
N ASP A 219 13.96 6.95 -40.61
CA ASP A 219 13.80 6.96 -39.15
C ASP A 219 12.33 6.66 -38.78
N ASP A 220 11.35 7.21 -39.49
CA ASP A 220 9.92 6.87 -39.34
C ASP A 220 9.65 5.38 -39.58
N GLU A 221 10.14 4.85 -40.72
CA GLU A 221 10.00 3.44 -41.06
C GLU A 221 10.60 2.52 -39.99
N LYS A 222 11.77 2.88 -39.43
CA LYS A 222 12.41 2.11 -38.35
C LYS A 222 11.66 2.22 -37.04
N LEU A 223 11.21 3.41 -36.65
CA LEU A 223 10.48 3.61 -35.40
C LEU A 223 9.21 2.77 -35.38
N LEU A 224 8.47 2.76 -36.49
CA LEU A 224 7.28 1.93 -36.65
C LEU A 224 7.61 0.43 -36.71
N ALA A 225 8.52 0.02 -37.60
CA ALA A 225 8.78 -1.40 -37.87
C ALA A 225 9.54 -2.12 -36.75
N ASN A 226 10.44 -1.42 -36.06
CA ASN A 226 11.33 -2.03 -35.07
C ASN A 226 10.86 -1.84 -33.63
N PHE A 227 10.00 -0.86 -33.36
CA PHE A 227 9.59 -0.52 -31.99
C PHE A 227 8.08 -0.42 -31.81
N ALA A 228 7.40 0.55 -32.43
CA ALA A 228 5.98 0.83 -32.14
C ALA A 228 5.06 -0.35 -32.48
N ASN A 229 5.14 -0.90 -33.70
CA ASN A 229 4.30 -2.03 -34.09
C ASN A 229 4.62 -3.30 -33.28
N PRO A 230 5.90 -3.69 -33.07
CA PRO A 230 6.22 -4.82 -32.18
C PRO A 230 5.68 -4.68 -30.75
N VAL A 231 5.73 -3.47 -30.16
CA VAL A 231 5.14 -3.20 -28.83
C VAL A 231 3.63 -3.39 -28.86
N VAL A 232 2.94 -2.80 -29.84
CA VAL A 232 1.49 -2.94 -29.97
C VAL A 232 1.08 -4.39 -30.17
N GLU A 233 1.71 -5.10 -31.11
CA GLU A 233 1.38 -6.48 -31.46
C GLU A 233 1.67 -7.47 -30.32
N THR A 234 2.75 -7.25 -29.57
CA THR A 234 3.17 -8.19 -28.51
C THR A 234 2.50 -7.90 -27.18
N PHE A 235 2.36 -6.62 -26.80
CA PHE A 235 1.96 -6.23 -25.44
C PHE A 235 0.56 -5.63 -25.38
N LEU A 236 0.16 -4.82 -26.37
CA LEU A 236 -1.01 -3.94 -26.27
C LEU A 236 -2.25 -4.41 -27.06
N PHE A 237 -2.14 -5.46 -27.87
CA PHE A 237 -3.25 -5.97 -28.69
C PHE A 237 -4.18 -6.89 -27.89
N SER A 238 -5.02 -6.32 -27.04
CA SER A 238 -6.11 -7.04 -26.35
C SER A 238 -7.21 -6.07 -25.95
N ASN A 239 -8.46 -6.52 -26.03
CA ASN A 239 -9.65 -5.80 -25.58
C ASN A 239 -10.32 -6.49 -24.36
N GLU A 240 -9.64 -7.45 -23.75
CA GLU A 240 -10.11 -8.25 -22.62
C GLU A 240 -9.16 -8.06 -21.42
N ARG A 241 -8.57 -6.86 -21.30
CA ARG A 241 -7.69 -6.52 -20.18
C ARG A 241 -8.52 -6.03 -19.01
N TRP A 242 -8.14 -6.47 -17.82
CA TRP A 242 -8.91 -6.26 -16.61
C TRP A 242 -9.00 -4.78 -16.24
N MET A 243 -10.22 -4.25 -16.27
CA MET A 243 -10.61 -2.89 -15.90
C MET A 243 -9.63 -1.81 -16.39
N ASN A 244 -9.10 -0.95 -15.52
CA ASN A 244 -8.24 0.16 -15.93
C ASN A 244 -6.96 -0.25 -16.68
N GLN A 245 -6.52 -1.52 -16.56
CA GLN A 245 -5.35 -2.04 -17.26
C GLN A 245 -5.52 -2.00 -18.79
N HIS A 246 -6.76 -2.07 -19.26
CA HIS A 246 -7.16 -1.86 -20.66
C HIS A 246 -6.70 -0.53 -21.23
N ASN A 247 -6.83 0.54 -20.43
CA ASN A 247 -6.62 1.91 -20.90
C ASN A 247 -5.16 2.16 -21.28
N PHE A 248 -4.21 1.55 -20.56
CA PHE A 248 -2.78 1.65 -20.87
C PHE A 248 -2.46 1.09 -22.25
N GLY A 249 -3.10 -0.03 -22.64
CA GLY A 249 -2.98 -0.61 -23.97
C GLY A 249 -3.42 0.36 -25.07
N LEU A 250 -4.50 1.11 -24.81
CA LEU A 250 -5.08 2.04 -25.77
C LEU A 250 -4.21 3.26 -26.05
N PHE A 251 -3.46 3.77 -25.07
CA PHE A 251 -2.51 4.88 -25.30
C PHE A 251 -1.54 4.57 -26.43
N GLY A 252 -0.80 3.46 -26.31
CA GLY A 252 0.19 3.06 -27.31
C GLY A 252 -0.45 2.68 -28.64
N ARG A 253 -1.62 2.01 -28.62
CA ARG A 253 -2.35 1.61 -29.83
C ARG A 253 -2.84 2.81 -30.64
N ILE A 254 -3.60 3.72 -30.00
CA ILE A 254 -4.18 4.89 -30.68
C ILE A 254 -3.08 5.83 -31.15
N ALA A 255 -2.05 6.06 -30.32
CA ALA A 255 -0.89 6.87 -30.71
C ALA A 255 -0.16 6.29 -31.94
N THR A 256 0.05 4.96 -31.98
CA THR A 256 0.67 4.29 -33.13
C THR A 256 -0.19 4.40 -34.37
N ALA A 257 -1.51 4.25 -34.24
CA ALA A 257 -2.43 4.36 -35.36
C ALA A 257 -2.46 5.78 -35.97
N ILE A 258 -2.44 6.82 -35.13
CA ILE A 258 -2.30 8.21 -35.59
C ILE A 258 -0.96 8.38 -36.31
N TYR A 259 0.16 8.01 -35.68
CA TYR A 259 1.50 8.19 -36.24
C TYR A 259 1.68 7.46 -37.58
N ALA A 260 1.10 6.26 -37.71
CA ALA A 260 1.22 5.38 -38.87
C ALA A 260 0.15 5.63 -39.96
N ASP A 261 -0.74 6.60 -39.78
CA ASP A 261 -1.88 6.83 -40.67
C ASP A 261 -2.84 5.63 -40.83
N ASP A 262 -3.03 4.83 -39.77
CA ASP A 262 -3.86 3.62 -39.76
C ASP A 262 -5.29 3.90 -39.27
N ALA A 263 -6.19 4.21 -40.21
CA ALA A 263 -7.59 4.48 -39.91
C ALA A 263 -8.37 3.28 -39.32
N GLU A 264 -7.99 2.04 -39.63
CA GLU A 264 -8.68 0.84 -39.12
C GLU A 264 -8.26 0.54 -37.68
N GLY A 265 -6.95 0.59 -37.41
CA GLY A 265 -6.40 0.48 -36.06
C GLY A 265 -6.93 1.58 -35.13
N TYR A 266 -7.04 2.81 -35.64
CA TYR A 266 -7.59 3.95 -34.92
C TYR A 266 -9.07 3.76 -34.57
N ALA A 267 -9.92 3.46 -35.55
CA ALA A 267 -11.35 3.24 -35.31
C ALA A 267 -11.61 2.10 -34.32
N THR A 268 -10.78 1.04 -34.36
CA THR A 268 -10.83 -0.05 -33.38
C THR A 268 -10.46 0.44 -31.97
N GLY A 269 -9.38 1.22 -31.84
CA GLY A 269 -8.97 1.78 -30.55
C GLY A 269 -10.02 2.73 -29.95
N VAL A 270 -10.68 3.54 -30.79
CA VAL A 270 -11.77 4.44 -30.36
C VAL A 270 -12.97 3.65 -29.84
N GLU A 271 -13.39 2.58 -30.53
CA GLU A 271 -14.51 1.75 -30.06
C GLU A 271 -14.16 1.00 -28.77
N TRP A 272 -12.92 0.51 -28.63
CA TRP A 272 -12.43 -0.10 -27.39
C TRP A 272 -12.32 0.89 -26.23
N PHE A 273 -12.05 2.16 -26.50
CA PHE A 273 -12.00 3.22 -25.48
C PHE A 273 -13.40 3.56 -24.94
N THR A 274 -14.39 3.67 -25.82
CA THR A 274 -15.73 4.16 -25.48
C THR A 274 -16.64 3.06 -24.93
N VAL A 275 -16.84 1.97 -25.66
CA VAL A 275 -17.84 0.92 -25.33
C VAL A 275 -17.24 -0.47 -25.23
N ASN A 276 -16.30 -0.83 -26.11
CA ASN A 276 -15.73 -2.19 -26.25
C ASN A 276 -16.83 -3.26 -26.28
N SER A 277 -17.75 -3.14 -27.23
CA SER A 277 -18.96 -3.98 -27.35
C SER A 277 -18.68 -5.47 -27.58
N GLY A 278 -17.44 -5.82 -27.94
CA GLY A 278 -16.98 -7.19 -28.09
C GLY A 278 -16.75 -7.92 -26.76
N ASP A 279 -16.62 -7.20 -25.66
CA ASP A 279 -16.42 -7.74 -24.32
C ASP A 279 -17.60 -7.34 -23.40
N THR A 280 -18.24 -8.34 -22.79
CA THR A 280 -19.39 -8.13 -21.90
C THR A 280 -19.09 -8.49 -20.46
N ALA A 281 -17.83 -8.76 -20.14
CA ALA A 281 -17.43 -9.10 -18.79
C ALA A 281 -17.49 -7.87 -17.87
N TYR A 282 -17.66 -8.10 -16.57
CA TYR A 282 -17.77 -7.03 -15.57
C TYR A 282 -16.51 -6.15 -15.53
N ASP A 283 -15.37 -6.77 -15.82
CA ASP A 283 -14.04 -6.18 -15.89
C ASP A 283 -13.71 -5.49 -17.23
N ASN A 284 -14.68 -5.28 -18.12
CA ASN A 284 -14.46 -4.52 -19.35
C ASN A 284 -13.99 -3.09 -19.01
N GLY A 285 -12.79 -2.72 -19.44
CA GLY A 285 -12.13 -1.44 -19.13
C GLY A 285 -12.57 -0.21 -19.92
N ALA A 286 -13.54 -0.31 -20.84
CA ALA A 286 -14.02 0.86 -21.61
C ALA A 286 -14.77 1.88 -20.72
N MET A 287 -14.86 3.13 -21.18
CA MET A 287 -15.48 4.23 -20.41
C MET A 287 -16.93 3.94 -20.02
N ALA A 288 -17.77 3.48 -20.97
CA ALA A 288 -19.18 3.20 -20.72
C ALA A 288 -19.43 2.15 -19.63
N PRO A 289 -18.80 0.95 -19.67
CA PRO A 289 -18.94 -0.02 -18.59
C PRO A 289 -18.26 0.42 -17.30
N GLN A 290 -17.12 1.11 -17.32
CA GLN A 290 -16.43 1.51 -16.07
C GLN A 290 -17.10 2.68 -15.35
N MET A 291 -17.91 3.49 -16.05
CA MET A 291 -18.68 4.59 -15.48
C MET A 291 -20.19 4.43 -15.73
N PRO A 292 -20.84 3.40 -15.16
CA PRO A 292 -22.26 3.17 -15.40
C PRO A 292 -23.13 4.23 -14.70
N LEU A 293 -24.34 4.42 -15.22
CA LEU A 293 -25.38 5.21 -14.55
C LEU A 293 -26.25 4.22 -13.81
N ILE A 294 -26.26 4.31 -12.49
CA ILE A 294 -27.13 3.52 -11.64
C ILE A 294 -28.45 4.26 -11.50
N ASP A 295 -29.54 3.63 -11.94
CA ASP A 295 -30.86 4.24 -11.88
C ASP A 295 -31.43 4.24 -10.45
N ALA A 296 -32.20 5.26 -10.11
CA ALA A 296 -32.88 5.39 -8.81
C ALA A 296 -33.83 4.23 -8.47
N ASP A 297 -34.31 3.50 -9.49
CA ASP A 297 -35.18 2.34 -9.35
C ASP A 297 -34.48 0.99 -9.60
N ASP A 298 -33.14 1.00 -9.72
CA ASP A 298 -32.35 -0.23 -9.71
C ASP A 298 -32.58 -0.98 -8.38
N PRO A 299 -32.88 -2.29 -8.41
CA PRO A 299 -33.15 -3.06 -7.19
C PRO A 299 -31.98 -3.15 -6.22
N LEU A 300 -30.75 -2.94 -6.69
CA LEU A 300 -29.53 -2.92 -5.88
C LEU A 300 -29.19 -1.53 -5.35
N ASN A 301 -29.89 -0.46 -5.81
CA ASN A 301 -29.65 0.91 -5.36
C ASN A 301 -30.43 1.24 -4.08
N PRO A 302 -29.77 1.37 -2.90
CA PRO A 302 -30.44 1.70 -1.65
C PRO A 302 -30.66 3.21 -1.44
N TYR A 303 -30.01 4.07 -2.23
CA TYR A 303 -29.93 5.52 -2.00
C TYR A 303 -31.17 6.28 -2.50
N GLY A 304 -31.93 5.69 -3.42
CA GLY A 304 -33.21 6.25 -3.89
C GLY A 304 -33.09 7.42 -4.88
N GLU A 305 -31.89 7.67 -5.41
CA GLU A 305 -31.60 8.59 -6.49
C GLU A 305 -30.62 7.97 -7.50
N SER A 306 -30.60 8.48 -8.73
CA SER A 306 -29.67 8.00 -9.76
C SER A 306 -28.30 8.63 -9.55
N PHE A 307 -27.22 7.87 -9.76
CA PHE A 307 -25.85 8.35 -9.65
C PHE A 307 -24.94 7.65 -10.66
N VAL A 308 -23.83 8.31 -11.01
CA VAL A 308 -22.73 7.69 -11.75
C VAL A 308 -21.70 7.22 -10.76
N GLN A 309 -21.23 5.99 -10.91
CA GLN A 309 -20.11 5.45 -10.13
C GLN A 309 -18.93 5.13 -11.04
N VAL A 310 -17.73 5.04 -10.47
CA VAL A 310 -16.57 4.46 -11.14
C VAL A 310 -16.39 3.05 -10.56
N ARG A 311 -16.49 2.01 -11.38
CA ARG A 311 -16.47 0.60 -10.91
C ARG A 311 -15.22 0.25 -10.13
N GLU A 312 -14.06 0.66 -10.64
CA GLU A 312 -12.75 0.38 -10.02
C GLU A 312 -12.61 0.97 -8.59
N MET A 313 -13.46 1.92 -8.18
CA MET A 313 -13.47 2.41 -6.80
C MET A 313 -13.84 1.33 -5.77
N GLY A 314 -14.47 0.21 -6.19
CA GLY A 314 -14.66 -0.96 -5.33
C GLY A 314 -13.36 -1.73 -5.05
N ARG A 315 -12.31 -1.51 -5.85
CA ARG A 315 -11.00 -2.18 -5.69
C ARG A 315 -10.05 -1.35 -4.84
N ASP A 316 -9.73 -0.15 -5.32
CA ASP A 316 -8.92 0.85 -4.63
C ASP A 316 -8.92 2.19 -5.39
N GLN A 317 -8.58 3.27 -4.69
CA GLN A 317 -8.66 4.60 -5.26
C GLN A 317 -7.49 4.94 -6.19
N ALA A 318 -6.37 4.22 -6.12
CA ALA A 318 -5.25 4.44 -7.02
C ALA A 318 -5.62 4.07 -8.47
N HIS A 319 -6.33 2.95 -8.64
CA HIS A 319 -6.76 2.49 -9.95
C HIS A 319 -7.98 3.27 -10.45
N GLY A 320 -8.90 3.65 -9.56
CA GLY A 320 -10.00 4.57 -9.87
C GLY A 320 -9.50 5.93 -10.38
N GLU A 321 -8.46 6.50 -9.76
CA GLU A 321 -7.80 7.71 -10.25
C GLU A 321 -7.23 7.52 -11.66
N CYS A 322 -6.54 6.40 -11.89
CA CYS A 322 -6.00 6.06 -13.20
C CYS A 322 -7.09 5.91 -14.26
N ASN A 323 -8.33 5.49 -13.93
CA ASN A 323 -9.43 5.54 -14.89
C ASN A 323 -9.70 6.99 -15.32
N ILE A 324 -9.88 7.90 -14.35
CA ILE A 324 -10.16 9.32 -14.62
C ILE A 324 -9.06 9.92 -15.51
N ASP A 325 -7.80 9.76 -15.11
CA ASP A 325 -6.66 10.36 -15.80
C ASP A 325 -6.46 9.76 -17.20
N ASN A 326 -6.55 8.43 -17.33
CA ASN A 326 -6.34 7.77 -18.62
C ASN A 326 -7.47 8.12 -19.60
N TYR A 327 -8.72 8.14 -19.15
CA TYR A 327 -9.82 8.53 -20.00
C TYR A 327 -9.72 9.99 -20.44
N THR A 328 -9.24 10.87 -19.56
CA THR A 328 -8.96 12.27 -19.89
C THR A 328 -7.90 12.38 -20.99
N GLY A 329 -6.74 11.73 -20.81
CA GLY A 329 -5.66 11.78 -21.81
C GLY A 329 -6.02 11.14 -23.15
N LEU A 330 -6.76 10.04 -23.14
CA LEU A 330 -7.27 9.39 -24.36
C LEU A 330 -8.32 10.27 -25.05
N ALA A 331 -9.23 10.90 -24.29
CA ALA A 331 -10.21 11.84 -24.84
C ALA A 331 -9.53 13.03 -25.50
N ARG A 332 -8.50 13.62 -24.89
CA ARG A 332 -7.67 14.67 -25.50
C ARG A 332 -7.05 14.21 -26.83
N MET A 333 -6.53 12.98 -26.89
CA MET A 333 -5.93 12.46 -28.11
C MET A 333 -6.92 12.41 -29.29
N LEU A 334 -8.19 12.10 -29.01
CA LEU A 334 -9.28 12.14 -30.00
C LEU A 334 -9.70 13.58 -30.34
N GLU A 335 -9.78 14.47 -29.35
CA GLU A 335 -10.11 15.88 -29.52
C GLU A 335 -9.10 16.58 -30.45
N VAL A 336 -7.80 16.31 -30.28
CA VAL A 336 -6.73 16.85 -31.16
C VAL A 336 -6.91 16.42 -32.62
N GLN A 337 -7.49 15.24 -32.87
CA GLN A 337 -7.83 14.77 -34.23
C GLN A 337 -9.18 15.32 -34.73
N GLY A 338 -9.98 15.96 -33.87
CA GLY A 338 -11.35 16.38 -34.17
C GLY A 338 -12.30 15.19 -34.35
N THR A 339 -12.04 14.08 -33.67
CA THR A 339 -12.83 12.84 -33.79
C THR A 339 -14.09 12.92 -32.94
N GLU A 340 -15.24 12.71 -33.59
CA GLU A 340 -16.53 12.50 -32.92
C GLU A 340 -16.90 11.01 -32.92
N VAL A 341 -17.70 10.61 -31.94
CA VAL A 341 -18.19 9.24 -31.77
C VAL A 341 -19.72 9.21 -31.79
N ASP A 342 -20.28 8.07 -32.18
CA ASP A 342 -21.70 7.78 -31.98
C ASP A 342 -22.04 7.85 -30.49
N PRO A 343 -23.08 8.60 -30.07
CA PRO A 343 -23.37 8.84 -28.66
C PRO A 343 -23.86 7.59 -27.90
N VAL A 344 -24.09 6.47 -28.58
CA VAL A 344 -24.53 5.19 -27.99
C VAL A 344 -23.50 4.09 -28.25
N ASP A 345 -23.14 3.89 -29.52
CA ASP A 345 -22.27 2.78 -29.94
C ASP A 345 -20.77 3.11 -29.75
N GLY A 346 -20.41 4.38 -29.50
CA GLY A 346 -19.03 4.81 -29.24
C GLY A 346 -18.05 4.67 -30.42
N THR A 347 -18.55 4.27 -31.58
CA THR A 347 -17.74 4.15 -32.82
C THR A 347 -17.48 5.52 -33.43
N VAL A 348 -16.36 5.69 -34.15
CA VAL A 348 -16.07 6.91 -34.92
C VAL A 348 -17.25 7.24 -35.84
N SER A 349 -17.79 8.45 -35.73
CA SER A 349 -18.98 8.89 -36.45
C SER A 349 -18.82 10.29 -37.04
N THR A 350 -19.62 10.56 -38.08
CA THR A 350 -19.77 11.89 -38.70
C THR A 350 -21.24 12.26 -38.87
N ASP A 351 -22.13 11.52 -38.19
CA ASP A 351 -23.56 11.78 -38.20
C ASP A 351 -23.87 13.08 -37.42
N ASP A 352 -25.02 13.70 -37.71
CA ASP A 352 -25.38 15.04 -37.19
C ASP A 352 -25.49 15.10 -35.64
N ASP A 353 -25.59 13.94 -34.98
CA ASP A 353 -25.68 13.77 -33.52
C ASP A 353 -24.45 13.09 -32.91
N ALA A 354 -23.36 12.93 -33.67
CA ALA A 354 -22.07 12.52 -33.13
C ALA A 354 -21.56 13.55 -32.10
N VAL A 355 -20.79 13.09 -31.11
CA VAL A 355 -20.32 13.91 -29.98
C VAL A 355 -18.82 13.72 -29.76
N SER A 356 -18.18 14.66 -29.07
CA SER A 356 -16.80 14.48 -28.63
C SER A 356 -16.70 13.34 -27.61
N SER A 357 -15.51 12.77 -27.43
CA SER A 357 -15.26 11.76 -26.40
C SER A 357 -15.53 12.28 -24.97
N TYR A 358 -15.32 13.57 -24.72
CA TYR A 358 -15.68 14.21 -23.46
C TYR A 358 -17.20 14.35 -23.27
N ASP A 359 -17.97 14.59 -24.34
CA ASP A 359 -19.43 14.71 -24.27
C ASP A 359 -20.17 13.36 -24.37
N PHE A 360 -19.43 12.26 -24.51
CA PHE A 360 -19.98 10.92 -24.61
C PHE A 360 -20.81 10.53 -23.38
N LEU A 361 -21.94 9.87 -23.61
CA LEU A 361 -22.92 9.45 -22.59
C LEU A 361 -23.36 10.59 -21.65
N ASP A 362 -23.61 11.77 -22.22
CA ASP A 362 -23.99 12.99 -21.52
C ASP A 362 -22.91 13.44 -20.52
N GLN A 363 -21.66 13.59 -20.98
CA GLN A 363 -20.51 14.01 -20.16
C GLN A 363 -20.17 13.06 -19.01
N ARG A 364 -20.24 11.75 -19.27
CA ARG A 364 -20.07 10.70 -18.24
C ARG A 364 -18.74 10.79 -17.50
N LEU A 365 -17.68 11.20 -18.19
CA LEU A 365 -16.36 11.37 -17.59
C LEU A 365 -16.35 12.49 -16.52
N LEU A 366 -17.13 13.57 -16.72
CA LEU A 366 -17.26 14.64 -15.73
C LEU A 366 -17.99 14.15 -14.47
N ASP A 367 -19.10 13.44 -14.64
CA ASP A 367 -19.89 12.88 -13.54
C ASP A 367 -19.08 11.87 -12.73
N GLY A 368 -18.37 10.95 -13.40
CA GLY A 368 -17.50 9.97 -12.77
C GLY A 368 -16.34 10.61 -12.01
N ALA A 369 -15.70 11.63 -12.59
CA ALA A 369 -14.66 12.39 -11.92
C ALA A 369 -15.20 13.14 -10.69
N ASN A 370 -16.42 13.67 -10.76
CA ASN A 370 -17.06 14.35 -9.62
C ASN A 370 -17.31 13.40 -8.45
N ALA A 371 -17.84 12.20 -8.72
CA ALA A 371 -18.02 11.16 -7.70
C ALA A 371 -16.67 10.75 -7.09
N PHE A 372 -15.67 10.48 -7.94
CA PHE A 372 -14.34 10.07 -7.51
C PHE A 372 -13.66 11.12 -6.60
N TRP A 373 -13.59 12.38 -7.06
CA TRP A 373 -12.91 13.42 -6.29
C TRP A 373 -13.67 13.83 -5.02
N GLY A 374 -15.00 13.73 -5.02
CA GLY A 374 -15.81 13.86 -3.81
C GLY A 374 -15.40 12.85 -2.76
N PHE A 375 -15.40 11.57 -3.11
CA PHE A 375 -14.95 10.49 -2.22
C PHE A 375 -13.53 10.70 -1.71
N MET A 376 -12.60 11.06 -2.61
CA MET A 376 -11.20 11.29 -2.26
C MET A 376 -11.01 12.46 -1.29
N MET A 377 -11.82 13.50 -1.37
CA MET A 377 -11.81 14.62 -0.42
C MET A 377 -12.53 14.31 0.89
N GLY A 378 -13.21 13.15 0.98
CA GLY A 378 -13.88 12.64 2.18
C GLY A 378 -15.40 12.82 2.18
N ALA A 379 -16.02 13.20 1.06
CA ALA A 379 -17.47 13.24 0.96
C ALA A 379 -18.07 11.82 0.95
N PRO A 380 -19.25 11.61 1.55
CA PRO A 380 -20.05 10.41 1.31
C PRO A 380 -20.35 10.27 -0.18
N THR A 381 -20.17 9.08 -0.73
CA THR A 381 -20.33 8.84 -2.18
C THR A 381 -21.14 7.56 -2.38
N PRO A 382 -22.31 7.61 -3.06
CA PRO A 382 -23.10 6.43 -3.34
C PRO A 382 -22.33 5.50 -4.27
N TRP A 383 -22.28 4.23 -3.92
CA TRP A 383 -21.68 3.17 -4.72
C TRP A 383 -22.41 1.85 -4.41
N ILE A 384 -22.58 1.01 -5.42
CA ILE A 384 -23.14 -0.34 -5.27
C ILE A 384 -22.31 -1.37 -6.04
N ASP A 385 -22.36 -2.61 -5.56
CA ASP A 385 -21.91 -3.76 -6.33
C ASP A 385 -23.00 -4.16 -7.35
N GLU A 386 -22.73 -3.95 -8.63
CA GLU A 386 -23.65 -4.28 -9.72
C GLU A 386 -23.82 -5.81 -9.92
N GLU A 387 -22.91 -6.62 -9.39
CA GLU A 387 -23.02 -8.09 -9.39
C GLU A 387 -23.87 -8.62 -8.23
N GLY A 388 -24.23 -7.75 -7.27
CA GLY A 388 -25.06 -8.09 -6.11
C GLY A 388 -24.34 -8.94 -5.07
N GLN A 389 -23.01 -8.85 -5.00
CA GLN A 389 -22.18 -9.43 -3.94
C GLN A 389 -22.03 -8.41 -2.80
N SER A 390 -21.41 -8.82 -1.69
CA SER A 390 -21.27 -7.99 -0.48
C SER A 390 -20.09 -7.01 -0.54
N ASN A 391 -19.79 -6.41 -1.70
CA ASN A 391 -18.70 -5.43 -1.85
C ASN A 391 -19.18 -3.99 -1.62
N THR A 392 -18.24 -3.13 -1.23
CA THR A 392 -18.46 -1.68 -1.08
C THR A 392 -17.29 -0.89 -1.64
N ILE A 393 -17.39 0.43 -1.60
CA ILE A 393 -16.32 1.34 -2.04
C ILE A 393 -15.06 1.16 -1.16
N ALA A 394 -13.92 0.90 -1.79
CA ALA A 394 -12.68 0.61 -1.10
C ALA A 394 -12.04 1.86 -0.48
N GLN A 395 -11.61 1.79 0.77
CA GLN A 395 -10.92 2.90 1.44
C GLN A 395 -9.44 3.03 1.03
N ALA A 396 -8.87 1.99 0.41
CA ALA A 396 -7.45 1.95 0.03
C ALA A 396 -7.04 3.17 -0.82
N TYR A 397 -6.02 3.90 -0.36
CA TYR A 397 -5.50 5.15 -0.95
C TYR A 397 -6.44 6.37 -0.90
N ARG A 398 -7.59 6.30 -0.21
CA ARG A 398 -8.49 7.45 -0.06
C ARG A 398 -7.75 8.65 0.55
N GLY A 399 -7.96 9.83 -0.03
CA GLY A 399 -7.26 11.06 0.37
C GLY A 399 -5.90 11.29 -0.28
N ARG A 400 -5.40 10.34 -1.08
CA ARG A 400 -4.18 10.51 -1.88
C ARG A 400 -4.45 11.41 -3.07
N ILE A 401 -4.43 12.72 -2.83
CA ILE A 401 -4.70 13.75 -3.83
C ILE A 401 -3.44 14.58 -4.06
N PHE A 402 -3.02 14.67 -5.30
CA PHE A 402 -2.12 15.70 -5.80
C PHE A 402 -2.60 16.06 -7.20
N ASN A 403 -2.82 17.35 -7.45
CA ASN A 403 -3.34 17.80 -8.74
C ASN A 403 -2.59 19.05 -9.18
N PRO A 404 -1.39 18.89 -9.77
CA PRO A 404 -0.64 20.03 -10.27
C PRO A 404 -1.19 20.54 -11.61
N VAL A 405 -2.09 19.80 -12.28
CA VAL A 405 -2.65 20.15 -13.59
C VAL A 405 -4.10 19.67 -13.69
N ASN A 406 -5.07 20.60 -13.68
CA ASN A 406 -6.50 20.26 -13.72
C ASN A 406 -7.08 20.29 -15.15
N GLU A 407 -6.73 19.28 -15.95
CA GLU A 407 -7.16 19.13 -17.35
C GLU A 407 -8.68 19.08 -17.50
N LEU A 408 -9.37 18.22 -16.73
CA LEU A 408 -10.81 18.07 -16.83
C LEU A 408 -11.57 19.38 -16.52
N TYR A 409 -11.17 20.11 -15.48
CA TYR A 409 -11.84 21.37 -15.16
C TYR A 409 -11.68 22.38 -16.30
N TYR A 410 -10.47 22.53 -16.85
CA TYR A 410 -10.24 23.46 -17.96
C TYR A 410 -11.01 23.08 -19.22
N GLU A 411 -11.05 21.78 -19.56
CA GLU A 411 -11.77 21.28 -20.71
C GLU A 411 -13.28 21.55 -20.62
N TYR A 412 -13.91 21.25 -19.48
CA TYR A 412 -15.35 21.47 -19.32
C TYR A 412 -15.71 22.94 -19.09
N ALA A 413 -14.99 23.64 -18.21
CA ALA A 413 -15.33 25.02 -17.84
C ALA A 413 -14.99 26.03 -18.94
N LEU A 414 -13.83 25.89 -19.59
CA LEU A 414 -13.32 26.91 -20.51
C LEU A 414 -13.62 26.58 -21.97
N GLU A 415 -13.35 25.35 -22.42
CA GLU A 415 -13.54 24.96 -23.82
C GLU A 415 -15.02 24.62 -24.13
N ARG A 416 -15.70 23.88 -23.24
CA ARG A 416 -17.13 23.50 -23.42
C ARG A 416 -18.12 24.49 -22.81
N GLY A 417 -17.69 25.33 -21.87
CA GLY A 417 -18.54 26.31 -21.20
C GLY A 417 -19.59 25.70 -20.27
N VAL A 418 -19.29 24.54 -19.68
CA VAL A 418 -20.09 23.89 -18.63
C VAL A 418 -20.01 24.70 -17.34
N ASP A 419 -21.12 24.81 -16.61
CA ASP A 419 -21.16 25.39 -15.26
C ASP A 419 -20.68 24.35 -14.25
N VAL A 420 -19.36 24.11 -14.21
CA VAL A 420 -18.75 23.02 -13.43
C VAL A 420 -19.06 23.15 -11.93
N ASP A 421 -19.15 24.36 -11.39
CA ASP A 421 -19.58 24.60 -10.00
C ASP A 421 -20.97 24.01 -9.70
N ALA A 422 -21.87 24.01 -10.68
CA ALA A 422 -23.23 23.50 -10.54
C ALA A 422 -23.37 22.02 -10.91
N GLU A 423 -22.62 21.57 -11.93
CA GLU A 423 -22.76 20.22 -12.50
C GLU A 423 -21.80 19.21 -11.85
N ALA A 424 -20.58 19.64 -11.49
CA ALA A 424 -19.54 18.80 -10.88
C ALA A 424 -18.80 19.56 -9.76
N PRO A 425 -19.47 19.84 -8.63
CA PRO A 425 -18.94 20.69 -7.56
C PRO A 425 -17.64 20.18 -6.95
N HIS A 426 -17.40 18.87 -6.90
CA HIS A 426 -16.14 18.32 -6.37
C HIS A 426 -14.97 18.48 -7.35
N VAL A 427 -15.23 18.49 -8.67
CA VAL A 427 -14.21 18.84 -9.67
C VAL A 427 -13.88 20.33 -9.57
N ALA A 428 -14.89 21.19 -9.38
CA ALA A 428 -14.69 22.62 -9.15
C ALA A 428 -13.88 22.89 -7.85
N GLU A 429 -14.23 22.19 -6.77
CA GLU A 429 -13.52 22.29 -5.48
C GLU A 429 -12.05 21.86 -5.63
N LEU A 430 -11.79 20.74 -6.31
CA LEU A 430 -10.43 20.29 -6.62
C LEU A 430 -9.66 21.35 -7.43
N ALA A 431 -10.31 22.00 -8.40
CA ALA A 431 -9.70 23.08 -9.19
C ALA A 431 -9.37 24.32 -8.35
N SER A 432 -10.26 24.69 -7.43
CA SER A 432 -10.03 25.82 -6.53
C SER A 432 -8.82 25.60 -5.59
N ARG A 433 -8.50 24.33 -5.31
CA ARG A 433 -7.39 23.84 -4.46
C ARG A 433 -6.23 23.25 -5.26
N MET A 434 -6.19 23.50 -6.57
CA MET A 434 -5.19 22.94 -7.46
C MET A 434 -3.79 23.38 -7.02
N ASP A 435 -2.82 22.48 -7.09
CA ASP A 435 -1.45 22.82 -6.76
C ASP A 435 -0.78 23.57 -7.92
N GLY A 436 0.35 24.21 -7.64
CA GLY A 436 1.22 24.76 -8.68
C GLY A 436 2.16 23.72 -9.29
N PRO A 437 3.14 24.17 -10.10
CA PRO A 437 4.16 23.29 -10.66
C PRO A 437 5.07 22.64 -9.60
N TYR A 438 5.10 23.20 -8.39
CA TYR A 438 5.72 22.60 -7.21
C TYR A 438 4.69 22.46 -6.10
N TYR A 439 4.72 21.32 -5.42
CA TYR A 439 3.74 20.99 -4.38
C TYR A 439 4.34 20.09 -3.31
N TRP A 440 3.64 19.99 -2.18
CA TRP A 440 4.01 19.09 -1.11
C TRP A 440 3.41 17.70 -1.34
N TYR A 441 4.25 16.67 -1.37
CA TYR A 441 3.86 15.28 -1.27
C TYR A 441 4.35 14.74 0.08
N GLY A 442 3.46 14.80 1.07
CA GLY A 442 3.85 14.64 2.47
C GLY A 442 4.71 15.81 2.91
N THR A 443 5.86 15.52 3.53
CA THR A 443 6.82 16.55 3.94
C THR A 443 7.90 16.81 2.88
N GLY A 444 7.78 16.22 1.68
CA GLY A 444 8.73 16.39 0.57
C GLY A 444 8.17 17.28 -0.54
N THR A 445 9.04 18.09 -1.16
CA THR A 445 8.65 18.84 -2.36
C THR A 445 8.67 17.93 -3.58
N ALA A 446 7.56 17.94 -4.33
CA ALA A 446 7.40 17.29 -5.61
C ALA A 446 7.35 18.33 -6.74
N ASN A 447 7.69 17.88 -7.95
CA ASN A 447 7.63 18.65 -9.19
C ASN A 447 6.59 17.99 -10.10
N PHE A 448 5.73 18.78 -10.74
CA PHE A 448 4.69 18.26 -11.64
C PHE A 448 5.27 17.46 -12.82
N TRP A 449 6.49 17.79 -13.27
CA TRP A 449 7.14 17.13 -14.40
C TRP A 449 7.98 15.95 -13.92
N ALA A 450 7.33 14.80 -13.72
CA ALA A 450 7.98 13.56 -13.32
C ALA A 450 7.48 12.35 -14.13
N PRO A 451 8.32 11.32 -14.35
CA PRO A 451 7.88 10.08 -14.96
C PRO A 451 6.79 9.39 -14.12
N GLY A 452 5.76 8.87 -14.78
CA GLY A 452 4.65 8.16 -14.14
C GLY A 452 3.46 8.05 -15.08
N ASP A 453 2.35 7.54 -14.56
CA ASP A 453 1.14 7.21 -15.32
C ASP A 453 0.18 8.40 -15.50
N LYS A 454 0.60 9.60 -15.10
CA LYS A 454 -0.17 10.85 -15.26
C LYS A 454 0.09 11.48 -16.64
N ASN A 455 -0.70 12.50 -16.99
CA ASN A 455 -0.57 13.24 -18.26
C ASN A 455 0.00 14.67 -18.05
N PRO A 456 1.22 14.83 -17.47
CA PRO A 456 1.73 16.15 -17.14
C PRO A 456 1.93 17.04 -18.37
N GLU A 457 2.05 16.48 -19.58
CA GLU A 457 2.20 17.20 -20.85
C GLU A 457 1.06 18.15 -21.20
N TYR A 458 -0.09 18.05 -20.51
CA TYR A 458 -1.22 18.94 -20.74
C TYR A 458 -0.89 20.43 -20.50
N TRP A 459 0.15 20.76 -19.73
CA TRP A 459 0.59 22.15 -19.57
C TRP A 459 0.90 22.86 -20.92
N VAL A 460 1.24 22.09 -21.96
CA VAL A 460 1.45 22.60 -23.33
C VAL A 460 0.13 22.99 -23.99
N ALA A 461 -0.95 22.26 -23.69
CA ALA A 461 -2.29 22.42 -24.26
C ALA A 461 -3.24 23.22 -23.36
N PHE A 462 -2.72 23.99 -22.40
CA PHE A 462 -3.55 24.89 -21.61
C PHE A 462 -4.40 25.83 -22.48
N PRO A 463 -5.67 26.08 -22.12
CA PRO A 463 -6.50 27.06 -22.84
C PRO A 463 -5.90 28.46 -22.80
N ALA A 464 -6.02 29.20 -23.91
CA ALA A 464 -5.46 30.55 -24.03
C ALA A 464 -6.07 31.54 -23.00
N GLU A 465 -7.26 31.25 -22.49
CA GLU A 465 -7.99 31.95 -21.44
C GLU A 465 -7.20 32.02 -20.12
N LEU A 466 -6.27 31.09 -19.88
CA LEU A 466 -5.39 31.10 -18.71
C LEU A 466 -4.24 32.12 -18.83
N ALA A 467 -4.05 32.76 -19.98
CA ALA A 467 -2.99 33.76 -20.15
C ALA A 467 -3.12 34.91 -19.14
N GLY A 468 -2.21 34.92 -18.17
CA GLY A 468 -2.10 35.95 -17.13
C GLY A 468 -2.52 35.46 -15.74
N THR A 469 -2.96 34.21 -15.62
CA THR A 469 -3.24 33.60 -14.32
C THR A 469 -1.97 32.96 -13.78
N ALA A 470 -1.40 33.55 -12.72
CA ALA A 470 -0.27 32.94 -12.02
C ALA A 470 -0.71 31.62 -11.36
N PRO A 471 0.09 30.54 -11.44
CA PRO A 471 -0.22 29.32 -10.71
C PRO A 471 -0.12 29.55 -9.21
N ASN A 472 -0.75 28.65 -8.44
CA ASN A 472 -0.64 28.69 -7.00
C ASN A 472 0.82 28.46 -6.58
N PRO A 473 1.43 29.33 -5.76
CA PRO A 473 2.78 29.09 -5.28
C PRO A 473 2.79 27.89 -4.32
N GLN A 474 3.89 27.15 -4.28
CA GLN A 474 4.07 26.14 -3.24
C GLN A 474 3.96 26.84 -1.86
N PRO A 475 3.11 26.34 -0.94
CA PRO A 475 3.03 26.87 0.42
C PRO A 475 4.39 26.85 1.14
N GLU A 476 4.62 27.81 2.05
CA GLU A 476 5.91 27.95 2.77
C GLU A 476 6.28 26.71 3.59
N ASP A 477 5.27 25.98 4.08
CA ASP A 477 5.41 24.73 4.81
C ASP A 477 4.40 23.68 4.33
N ALA A 478 4.60 22.44 4.77
CA ALA A 478 3.79 21.29 4.38
C ALA A 478 2.49 21.12 5.20
N SER A 479 2.06 22.15 5.94
CA SER A 479 0.82 22.06 6.72
C SER A 479 -0.41 21.99 5.81
N LEU A 480 -1.38 21.18 6.26
CA LEU A 480 -2.66 20.98 5.59
C LEU A 480 -3.71 21.80 6.34
N SER A 481 -4.02 22.99 5.85
CA SER A 481 -5.08 23.82 6.45
C SER A 481 -6.46 23.25 6.16
N PHE A 482 -7.41 23.40 7.09
CA PHE A 482 -8.80 23.02 6.87
C PHE A 482 -9.43 23.81 5.70
N ALA A 483 -8.96 25.03 5.44
CA ALA A 483 -9.42 25.83 4.31
C ALA A 483 -9.03 25.26 2.94
N ASN A 484 -7.91 24.53 2.84
CA ASN A 484 -7.39 24.02 1.55
C ASN A 484 -7.52 22.50 1.41
N ALA A 485 -7.38 21.76 2.50
CA ALA A 485 -7.41 20.29 2.50
C ALA A 485 -8.64 19.73 3.21
N GLY A 486 -9.46 20.58 3.82
CA GLY A 486 -10.60 20.18 4.64
C GLY A 486 -11.95 20.17 3.93
N LEU A 487 -12.89 19.37 4.40
CA LEU A 487 -14.30 19.40 4.02
C LEU A 487 -15.16 19.25 5.29
N ALA A 488 -16.19 20.10 5.43
CA ALA A 488 -17.21 19.92 6.46
C ALA A 488 -18.26 18.91 5.97
N LEU A 489 -18.61 17.93 6.80
CA LEU A 489 -19.55 16.86 6.41
C LEU A 489 -20.97 17.12 6.92
N ASP A 490 -21.16 18.14 7.73
CA ASP A 490 -22.43 18.58 8.30
C ASP A 490 -22.53 20.11 8.33
N GLU A 491 -23.67 20.62 8.83
CA GLU A 491 -23.95 22.06 8.90
C GLU A 491 -23.40 22.75 10.15
N ASP A 492 -22.81 21.99 11.09
CA ASP A 492 -22.34 22.48 12.38
C ASP A 492 -20.86 22.93 12.33
N THR A 493 -20.18 22.70 11.21
CA THR A 493 -18.86 23.26 10.91
C THR A 493 -18.89 24.25 9.74
N GLU A 494 -18.33 25.45 9.93
CA GLU A 494 -18.18 26.48 8.89
C GLU A 494 -16.73 26.97 8.73
N LEU A 495 -16.36 27.40 7.51
CA LEU A 495 -15.09 28.11 7.31
C LEU A 495 -15.22 29.58 7.71
N VAL A 496 -14.36 30.03 8.63
CA VAL A 496 -14.34 31.39 9.15
C VAL A 496 -13.00 32.04 8.84
N THR A 497 -13.01 33.29 8.36
CA THR A 497 -11.80 34.11 8.19
C THR A 497 -11.72 35.20 9.27
N GLU A 498 -10.71 35.11 10.13
CA GLU A 498 -10.38 36.13 11.14
C GLU A 498 -8.90 36.53 11.01
N ASP A 499 -8.60 37.84 11.08
CA ASP A 499 -7.24 38.38 11.00
C ASP A 499 -6.38 37.90 9.80
N GLY A 500 -7.04 37.47 8.72
CA GLY A 500 -6.39 37.01 7.48
C GLY A 500 -6.07 35.51 7.44
N ALA A 501 -6.43 34.74 8.47
CA ALA A 501 -6.38 33.28 8.47
C ALA A 501 -7.79 32.69 8.32
N THR A 502 -7.92 31.62 7.55
CA THR A 502 -9.18 30.87 7.39
C THR A 502 -9.04 29.51 8.04
N PHE A 503 -9.95 29.18 8.95
CA PHE A 503 -9.98 27.92 9.70
C PHE A 503 -11.42 27.38 9.75
N ALA A 504 -11.59 26.12 10.13
CA ALA A 504 -12.91 25.53 10.36
C ALA A 504 -13.37 25.82 11.80
N ARG A 505 -14.59 26.30 11.99
CA ARG A 505 -15.22 26.50 13.29
C ARG A 505 -16.34 25.49 13.46
N ALA A 506 -16.16 24.57 14.40
CA ALA A 506 -17.15 23.58 14.80
C ALA A 506 -17.97 24.11 15.99
N THR A 507 -19.30 24.02 15.91
CA THR A 507 -20.22 24.29 17.04
C THR A 507 -20.71 22.96 17.57
N LEU A 508 -20.33 22.62 18.81
CA LEU A 508 -20.52 21.26 19.33
C LEU A 508 -21.92 21.01 19.89
N SER A 509 -22.30 19.74 19.85
CA SER A 509 -23.45 19.15 20.52
C SER A 509 -23.10 17.75 21.05
N GLU A 510 -24.01 17.13 21.81
CA GLU A 510 -23.86 15.73 22.24
C GLU A 510 -23.81 14.72 21.06
N ASP A 511 -24.43 15.05 19.92
CA ASP A 511 -24.44 14.20 18.72
C ASP A 511 -23.12 14.33 17.91
N GLY A 512 -22.35 15.39 18.15
CA GLY A 512 -21.06 15.67 17.52
C GLY A 512 -21.14 16.29 16.12
N THR A 513 -19.99 16.76 15.62
CA THR A 513 -19.80 17.28 14.26
C THR A 513 -18.50 16.72 13.68
N THR A 514 -18.49 16.41 12.39
CA THR A 514 -17.34 15.78 11.72
C THR A 514 -16.83 16.64 10.57
N SER A 515 -15.52 16.91 10.61
CA SER A 515 -14.77 17.45 9.49
C SER A 515 -13.74 16.45 9.00
N VAL A 516 -13.28 16.57 7.77
CA VAL A 516 -12.27 15.67 7.19
C VAL A 516 -11.11 16.47 6.63
N VAL A 517 -9.88 15.93 6.69
CA VAL A 517 -8.70 16.46 6.01
C VAL A 517 -8.09 15.38 5.13
N SER A 518 -7.94 15.69 3.84
CA SER A 518 -7.29 14.83 2.84
C SER A 518 -5.80 15.16 2.69
N ARG A 519 -5.09 14.50 1.77
CA ARG A 519 -3.66 14.70 1.46
C ARG A 519 -2.71 14.32 2.60
N MET A 520 -3.14 13.44 3.50
CA MET A 520 -2.35 12.99 4.66
C MET A 520 -1.30 11.94 4.25
N MET A 521 -0.28 12.39 3.50
CA MET A 521 0.86 11.61 3.01
C MET A 521 1.94 11.44 4.10
N TYR A 522 1.60 10.79 5.22
CA TYR A 522 2.54 10.62 6.34
C TYR A 522 3.50 9.43 6.13
N ALA A 523 4.68 9.50 6.74
CA ALA A 523 5.61 8.38 6.80
C ALA A 523 5.18 7.32 7.82
N ALA A 524 5.71 6.09 7.70
CA ALA A 524 5.47 5.05 8.69
C ALA A 524 5.88 5.50 10.10
N ASN A 525 5.01 5.25 11.09
CA ASN A 525 5.20 5.65 12.50
C ASN A 525 5.32 7.17 12.75
N ALA A 526 4.85 8.01 11.82
CA ALA A 526 4.80 9.45 12.06
C ALA A 526 3.83 9.80 13.21
N ARG A 527 4.03 10.98 13.82
CA ARG A 527 3.02 11.61 14.67
C ARG A 527 2.46 12.83 13.95
N ILE A 528 1.14 12.97 13.99
CA ILE A 528 0.42 14.08 13.40
C ILE A 528 0.22 15.15 14.47
N GLY A 529 0.38 16.41 14.10
CA GLY A 529 0.01 17.56 14.94
C GLY A 529 -1.25 18.24 14.41
N LEU A 530 -2.28 18.37 15.23
CA LEU A 530 -3.50 19.13 14.89
C LEU A 530 -3.50 20.44 15.67
N LYS A 531 -3.62 21.57 14.95
CA LYS A 531 -3.67 22.90 15.54
C LYS A 531 -5.12 23.33 15.74
N PHE A 532 -5.47 23.63 16.98
CA PHE A 532 -6.83 24.00 17.37
C PHE A 532 -6.85 25.12 18.42
N ARG A 533 -8.02 25.72 18.64
CA ARG A 533 -8.35 26.51 19.84
C ARG A 533 -9.79 26.23 20.24
N SER A 534 -10.11 26.38 21.51
CA SER A 534 -11.45 26.14 22.04
C SER A 534 -11.85 27.20 23.08
N ASP A 535 -13.16 27.35 23.30
CA ASP A 535 -13.74 28.12 24.42
C ASP A 535 -14.38 27.24 25.52
N GLY A 536 -14.18 25.92 25.43
CA GLY A 536 -14.61 24.91 26.40
C GLY A 536 -13.92 23.56 26.19
N PRO A 537 -14.04 22.62 27.14
CA PRO A 537 -13.55 21.25 26.93
C PRO A 537 -14.38 20.53 25.86
N ALA A 538 -13.72 19.65 25.10
CA ALA A 538 -14.33 18.82 24.06
C ALA A 538 -13.58 17.50 23.93
N ASP A 539 -14.22 16.50 23.32
CA ASP A 539 -13.59 15.24 22.95
C ASP A 539 -13.38 15.20 21.43
N LEU A 540 -12.20 14.74 21.01
CA LEU A 540 -11.84 14.52 19.62
C LEU A 540 -11.64 13.04 19.37
N GLU A 541 -12.38 12.51 18.41
CA GLU A 541 -12.11 11.22 17.81
C GLU A 541 -11.62 11.41 16.38
N VAL A 542 -10.45 10.83 16.10
CA VAL A 542 -9.90 10.72 14.76
C VAL A 542 -10.40 9.40 14.19
N LEU A 543 -11.25 9.45 13.17
CA LEU A 543 -11.90 8.27 12.59
C LEU A 543 -11.24 7.85 11.26
N TYR A 544 -11.33 6.55 10.97
CA TYR A 544 -10.80 5.93 9.76
C TYR A 544 -11.55 6.36 8.49
N LYS A 545 -12.88 6.38 8.57
CA LYS A 545 -13.83 6.83 7.55
C LYS A 545 -15.00 7.56 8.21
N GLU A 546 -15.87 8.17 7.42
CA GLU A 546 -17.20 8.61 7.85
C GLU A 546 -18.03 7.44 8.42
N GLU A 547 -19.01 7.76 9.26
CA GLU A 547 -19.99 6.80 9.75
C GLU A 547 -20.77 6.16 8.59
N ALA A 548 -21.16 4.90 8.77
CA ALA A 548 -22.00 4.21 7.81
C ALA A 548 -23.34 4.94 7.65
N SER A 549 -23.82 5.07 6.41
CA SER A 549 -25.06 5.77 6.10
C SER A 549 -26.31 5.05 6.63
N GLY A 550 -26.19 3.74 6.87
CA GLY A 550 -27.30 2.83 7.19
C GLY A 550 -28.22 2.55 6.00
N LEU A 551 -27.88 3.02 4.79
CA LEU A 551 -28.64 2.77 3.56
C LEU A 551 -28.16 1.50 2.87
N ASN A 552 -26.85 1.37 2.66
CA ASN A 552 -26.22 0.17 2.14
C ASN A 552 -25.80 -0.75 3.30
N PRO A 553 -26.35 -1.98 3.41
CA PRO A 553 -26.00 -2.91 4.48
C PRO A 553 -24.55 -3.43 4.43
N ASP A 554 -23.86 -3.29 3.30
CA ASP A 554 -22.48 -3.74 3.11
C ASP A 554 -21.44 -2.65 3.44
N GLU A 555 -21.87 -1.47 3.88
CA GLU A 555 -20.97 -0.44 4.40
C GLU A 555 -20.40 -0.85 5.76
N ALA A 556 -19.08 -1.04 5.83
CA ALA A 556 -18.38 -1.27 7.10
C ALA A 556 -18.53 -0.07 8.05
N GLU A 557 -18.69 -0.36 9.35
CA GLU A 557 -18.66 0.66 10.40
C GLU A 557 -17.29 1.34 10.47
N THR A 558 -17.28 2.60 10.93
CA THR A 558 -16.01 3.31 11.16
C THR A 558 -15.36 2.87 12.46
N ARG A 559 -14.05 3.08 12.56
CA ARG A 559 -13.26 2.82 13.79
C ARG A 559 -12.45 4.04 14.17
N THR A 560 -12.22 4.18 15.48
CA THR A 560 -11.41 5.26 16.05
C THR A 560 -9.93 4.94 15.91
N LEU A 561 -9.19 5.81 15.22
CA LEU A 561 -7.74 5.77 15.06
C LEU A 561 -7.02 6.39 16.26
N ALA A 562 -7.60 7.44 16.84
CA ALA A 562 -7.13 8.07 18.06
C ALA A 562 -8.29 8.79 18.76
N ALA A 563 -8.31 8.76 20.09
CA ALA A 563 -9.22 9.55 20.92
C ALA A 563 -8.39 10.47 21.81
N LEU A 564 -8.73 11.76 21.85
CA LEU A 564 -8.02 12.79 22.60
C LEU A 564 -9.02 13.72 23.28
N GLU A 565 -8.68 14.15 24.50
CA GLU A 565 -9.37 15.25 25.15
C GLU A 565 -8.79 16.59 24.69
N LEU A 566 -9.68 17.53 24.36
CA LEU A 566 -9.35 18.91 24.04
C LEU A 566 -9.71 19.80 25.24
N PRO A 567 -8.75 20.51 25.85
CA PRO A 567 -9.04 21.46 26.91
C PRO A 567 -9.63 22.78 26.36
N ASP A 568 -10.24 23.57 27.26
CA ASP A 568 -10.47 24.99 27.00
C ASP A 568 -9.12 25.72 26.86
N THR A 569 -8.81 26.20 25.66
CA THR A 569 -7.57 26.94 25.41
C THR A 569 -7.71 28.44 25.66
N GLY A 570 -8.89 28.91 26.06
CA GLY A 570 -9.22 30.32 26.22
C GLY A 570 -9.14 31.10 24.91
N GLY A 571 -9.32 30.42 23.77
CA GLY A 571 -9.18 30.98 22.42
C GLY A 571 -7.74 31.14 21.91
N GLU A 572 -6.74 30.60 22.62
CA GLU A 572 -5.35 30.57 22.16
C GLU A 572 -5.07 29.34 21.31
N TRP A 573 -4.31 29.49 20.22
CA TRP A 573 -3.94 28.36 19.36
C TRP A 573 -2.93 27.44 20.04
N ARG A 574 -3.19 26.13 19.99
CA ARG A 574 -2.31 25.07 20.49
C ARG A 574 -2.31 23.87 19.54
N TYR A 575 -1.25 23.08 19.61
CA TYR A 575 -1.20 21.77 18.99
C TYR A 575 -1.58 20.67 19.98
N ILE A 576 -2.25 19.64 19.48
CA ILE A 576 -2.25 18.29 20.07
C ILE A 576 -1.48 17.36 19.14
N THR A 577 -1.06 16.20 19.63
CA THR A 577 -0.41 15.19 18.77
C THR A 577 -0.98 13.80 18.97
N TYR A 578 -1.07 13.05 17.88
CA TYR A 578 -1.54 11.66 17.89
C TYR A 578 -0.75 10.81 16.86
N PRO A 579 -0.67 9.48 17.03
CA PRO A 579 0.02 8.61 16.09
C PRO A 579 -0.68 8.61 14.72
N ALA A 580 0.09 8.66 13.64
CA ALA A 580 -0.46 8.53 12.30
C ALA A 580 -0.98 7.09 12.07
N ALA A 581 -2.21 6.97 11.59
CA ALA A 581 -2.88 5.72 11.29
C ALA A 581 -3.98 5.96 10.25
N GLY A 582 -4.45 4.89 9.61
CA GLY A 582 -5.50 4.96 8.58
C GLY A 582 -4.97 5.09 7.15
N GLN A 583 -5.78 5.70 6.29
CA GLN A 583 -5.46 5.99 4.88
C GLN A 583 -4.83 7.39 4.76
N ASN A 584 -4.93 8.01 3.59
CA ASN A 584 -4.39 9.34 3.33
C ASN A 584 -5.40 10.46 3.64
N VAL A 585 -6.32 10.17 4.55
CA VAL A 585 -7.41 11.03 5.01
C VAL A 585 -7.71 10.73 6.47
N ASN A 586 -7.99 11.76 7.26
CA ASN A 586 -8.50 11.61 8.62
C ASN A 586 -9.80 12.40 8.80
N PHE A 587 -10.74 11.79 9.49
CA PHE A 587 -12.00 12.40 9.91
C PHE A 587 -11.88 12.81 11.37
N TYR A 588 -12.28 14.02 11.73
CA TYR A 588 -12.19 14.61 13.06
C TYR A 588 -13.61 14.82 13.57
N ARG A 589 -14.10 13.88 14.40
CA ARG A 589 -15.38 13.99 15.09
C ARG A 589 -15.15 14.69 16.42
N LEU A 590 -15.86 15.80 16.62
CA LEU A 590 -15.80 16.60 17.84
C LEU A 590 -17.13 16.50 18.59
N THR A 591 -17.09 16.23 19.89
CA THR A 591 -18.25 16.22 20.79
C THR A 591 -17.98 17.08 22.02
N GLY A 592 -19.04 17.61 22.65
CA GLY A 592 -18.90 18.49 23.82
C GLY A 592 -20.22 19.10 24.28
N GLU A 593 -20.18 19.99 25.27
CA GLU A 593 -21.38 20.69 25.76
C GLU A 593 -21.98 21.57 24.65
N ASP A 594 -23.31 21.53 24.49
CA ASP A 594 -24.07 22.32 23.52
C ASP A 594 -23.62 23.80 23.46
N GLY A 595 -23.12 24.20 22.28
CA GLY A 595 -22.70 25.57 21.99
C GLY A 595 -21.23 25.88 22.31
N THR A 596 -20.45 24.90 22.76
CA THR A 596 -18.98 24.97 22.79
C THR A 596 -18.47 25.11 21.37
N THR A 597 -17.41 25.90 21.17
CA THR A 597 -16.80 26.12 19.86
C THR A 597 -15.36 25.64 19.84
N VAL A 598 -15.03 24.84 18.83
CA VAL A 598 -13.67 24.39 18.54
C VAL A 598 -13.29 24.88 17.15
N ASP A 599 -12.24 25.68 17.06
CA ASP A 599 -11.68 26.10 15.79
C ASP A 599 -10.48 25.20 15.43
N LEU A 600 -10.47 24.65 14.21
CA LEU A 600 -9.43 23.79 13.64
C LEU A 600 -8.70 24.53 12.50
N ASP A 601 -7.40 24.79 12.66
CA ASP A 601 -6.60 25.56 11.69
C ASP A 601 -5.93 24.66 10.66
N SER A 602 -5.03 23.79 11.13
CA SER A 602 -4.15 23.02 10.25
C SER A 602 -3.65 21.73 10.88
N VAL A 603 -3.26 20.80 10.02
CA VAL A 603 -2.62 19.54 10.35
C VAL A 603 -1.16 19.57 9.86
N ILE A 604 -0.21 19.14 10.69
CA ILE A 604 1.18 18.91 10.28
C ILE A 604 1.52 17.42 10.38
N LEU A 605 2.21 16.90 9.36
CA LEU A 605 2.58 15.47 9.27
C LEU A 605 3.90 15.16 10.00
N SER A 606 4.61 16.20 10.43
CA SER A 606 5.92 16.21 11.07
C SER A 606 5.83 16.45 12.58
N GLY A 607 4.70 16.14 13.22
CA GLY A 607 4.47 16.42 14.64
C GLY A 607 5.53 15.84 15.57
N ALA A 608 6.13 14.68 15.23
CA ALA A 608 7.22 14.09 16.02
C ALA A 608 8.56 14.84 15.93
N THR A 609 8.79 15.62 14.87
CA THR A 609 10.03 16.39 14.68
C THR A 609 9.86 17.87 15.00
N ASP A 610 8.66 18.39 14.84
CA ASP A 610 8.38 19.83 14.90
C ASP A 610 7.79 20.25 16.25
N LEU A 611 7.31 19.29 17.05
CA LEU A 611 6.68 19.53 18.36
C LEU A 611 7.33 18.67 19.46
N THR A 612 7.29 19.15 20.69
CA THR A 612 7.65 18.42 21.91
C THR A 612 6.47 18.33 22.87
N ALA A 613 5.33 17.87 22.36
CA ALA A 613 4.06 17.91 23.09
C ALA A 613 4.17 17.24 24.48
N PRO A 614 3.60 17.86 25.54
CA PRO A 614 3.57 17.26 26.88
C PRO A 614 2.91 15.88 26.87
N GLN A 615 3.49 14.94 27.60
CA GLN A 615 2.95 13.59 27.79
C GLN A 615 2.78 13.30 29.26
N PHE A 616 1.57 12.98 29.71
CA PHE A 616 1.32 12.61 31.09
C PHE A 616 2.14 11.38 31.49
N ASN A 617 2.74 11.43 32.68
CA ASN A 617 3.60 10.35 33.19
C ASN A 617 2.80 9.13 33.66
N SER A 618 1.51 9.32 33.92
CA SER A 618 0.56 8.29 34.35
C SER A 618 -0.56 8.18 33.31
N THR A 619 -0.99 6.96 33.04
CA THR A 619 -2.14 6.62 32.19
C THR A 619 -3.36 6.25 33.04
N GLU A 620 -3.35 6.56 34.34
CA GLU A 620 -4.42 6.21 35.25
C GLU A 620 -5.58 7.22 35.09
N ASP A 621 -6.74 6.71 34.69
CA ASP A 621 -7.94 7.55 34.51
C ASP A 621 -8.78 7.62 35.80
N ARG A 622 -8.42 6.84 36.82
CA ARG A 622 -9.23 6.69 38.03
C ARG A 622 -8.42 6.44 39.29
N TYR A 623 -8.67 7.23 40.33
CA TYR A 623 -8.05 7.04 41.65
C TYR A 623 -9.09 6.75 42.73
N TYR A 624 -8.86 5.67 43.48
CA TYR A 624 -9.76 5.23 44.55
C TYR A 624 -9.33 5.76 45.91
N LEU A 625 -10.12 6.66 46.49
CA LEU A 625 -9.79 7.38 47.71
C LEU A 625 -10.65 6.97 48.90
N THR A 626 -10.05 6.97 50.09
CA THR A 626 -10.76 6.68 51.34
C THR A 626 -11.07 7.96 52.11
N LYS A 627 -12.36 8.19 52.41
CA LYS A 627 -12.81 9.32 53.23
C LYS A 627 -12.00 9.47 54.52
N GLY A 628 -11.40 10.64 54.71
CA GLY A 628 -10.63 11.03 55.89
C GLY A 628 -9.15 10.62 55.88
N VAL A 629 -8.70 9.94 54.83
CA VAL A 629 -7.28 9.67 54.53
C VAL A 629 -6.79 10.77 53.58
N GLY A 630 -5.55 11.24 53.74
CA GLY A 630 -4.97 12.22 52.81
C GLY A 630 -4.29 11.50 51.66
N ALA A 631 -4.38 12.06 50.45
CA ALA A 631 -3.74 11.55 49.24
C ALA A 631 -2.89 12.66 48.58
N SER A 632 -1.74 12.25 48.04
CA SER A 632 -0.94 12.95 47.03
C SER A 632 -1.03 12.13 45.77
N ILE A 633 -1.44 12.73 44.66
CA ILE A 633 -1.50 12.09 43.34
C ILE A 633 -0.61 12.91 42.41
N ASP A 634 0.30 12.23 41.71
CA ASP A 634 1.17 12.84 40.70
C ASP A 634 0.46 12.79 39.35
N LEU A 635 0.00 13.95 38.88
CA LEU A 635 -0.65 14.14 37.57
C LEU A 635 0.25 14.98 36.66
N SER A 636 1.57 14.83 36.82
CA SER A 636 2.55 15.53 36.01
C SER A 636 2.72 14.92 34.62
N ALA A 637 3.23 15.74 33.70
CA ALA A 637 3.62 15.39 32.36
C ALA A 637 5.11 15.69 32.14
N THR A 638 5.71 14.97 31.20
CA THR A 638 7.07 15.21 30.72
C THR A 638 7.02 15.84 29.35
N ASP A 639 7.92 16.80 29.11
CA ASP A 639 8.22 17.39 27.81
C ASP A 639 9.75 17.36 27.66
N THR A 640 10.24 16.84 26.54
CA THR A 640 11.66 16.62 26.30
C THR A 640 12.47 17.90 26.13
N ASP A 641 11.85 19.02 25.72
CA ASP A 641 12.55 20.27 25.41
C ASP A 641 11.85 21.55 25.92
N GLY A 642 10.62 21.46 26.42
CA GLY A 642 9.84 22.57 26.95
C GLY A 642 9.70 22.62 28.47
N THR A 643 9.03 23.68 28.94
CA THR A 643 8.66 23.84 30.35
C THR A 643 7.16 23.68 30.46
N VAL A 644 6.71 22.62 31.12
CA VAL A 644 5.28 22.33 31.29
C VAL A 644 4.69 23.20 32.41
N THR A 645 3.54 23.80 32.13
CA THR A 645 2.67 24.45 33.10
C THR A 645 1.35 23.70 33.20
N TYR A 646 0.78 23.61 34.40
CA TYR A 646 -0.43 22.83 34.63
C TYR A 646 -1.63 23.69 35.03
N THR A 647 -2.81 23.30 34.59
CA THR A 647 -4.09 23.77 35.13
C THR A 647 -4.98 22.58 35.49
N ALA A 648 -5.98 22.82 36.35
CA ALA A 648 -6.91 21.80 36.80
C ALA A 648 -8.29 22.40 37.00
N ASP A 649 -9.28 21.82 36.31
CA ASP A 649 -10.67 22.23 36.39
C ASP A 649 -11.50 21.27 37.24
N ASP A 650 -12.67 21.76 37.69
CA ASP A 650 -13.62 21.04 38.55
C ASP A 650 -13.07 20.42 39.86
N LEU A 651 -11.98 20.98 40.38
CA LEU A 651 -11.35 20.52 41.62
C LEU A 651 -12.35 20.37 42.80
N PRO A 652 -12.43 19.18 43.43
CA PRO A 652 -13.29 18.95 44.57
C PRO A 652 -12.99 19.90 45.72
N ARG A 653 -14.03 20.23 46.49
CA ARG A 653 -13.92 21.20 47.56
C ARG A 653 -12.85 20.81 48.59
N GLY A 654 -11.80 21.62 48.67
CA GLY A 654 -10.70 21.43 49.64
C GLY A 654 -9.54 20.57 49.11
N ALA A 655 -9.57 20.18 47.84
CA ALA A 655 -8.38 19.76 47.10
C ALA A 655 -7.48 20.97 46.80
N SER A 656 -6.19 20.74 46.63
CA SER A 656 -5.19 21.72 46.22
C SER A 656 -4.32 21.12 45.14
N PHE A 657 -4.14 21.83 44.03
CA PHE A 657 -3.32 21.40 42.90
C PHE A 657 -2.13 22.35 42.74
N ASP A 658 -0.91 21.81 42.65
CA ASP A 658 0.30 22.60 42.39
C ASP A 658 0.53 22.72 40.87
N THR A 659 0.24 23.90 40.34
CA THR A 659 0.33 24.21 38.90
C THR A 659 1.76 24.18 38.35
N ALA A 660 2.79 24.08 39.20
CA ALA A 660 4.19 23.99 38.78
C ALA A 660 4.71 22.55 38.78
N THR A 661 4.09 21.64 39.52
CA THR A 661 4.55 20.24 39.63
C THR A 661 3.54 19.21 39.14
N GLY A 662 2.27 19.58 38.93
CA GLY A 662 1.21 18.63 38.61
C GLY A 662 0.72 17.81 39.81
N GLU A 663 1.10 18.17 41.04
CA GLU A 663 0.74 17.40 42.23
C GLU A 663 -0.64 17.81 42.79
N LEU A 664 -1.56 16.86 42.86
CA LEU A 664 -2.85 17.01 43.54
C LEU A 664 -2.73 16.53 44.99
N THR A 665 -3.09 17.38 45.94
CA THR A 665 -3.21 17.03 47.36
C THR A 665 -4.65 17.19 47.85
N TRP A 666 -5.21 16.12 48.42
CA TRP A 666 -6.59 16.14 48.89
C TRP A 666 -6.83 15.26 50.12
N LYS A 667 -7.76 15.69 50.97
CA LYS A 667 -8.26 14.90 52.11
C LYS A 667 -9.80 14.89 52.08
N PRO A 668 -10.42 13.89 51.44
CA PRO A 668 -11.87 13.86 51.26
C PRO A 668 -12.62 13.84 52.59
N GLY A 669 -13.61 14.70 52.73
CA GLY A 669 -14.53 14.78 53.86
C GLY A 669 -15.76 13.90 53.70
N ALA A 670 -16.63 13.88 54.71
CA ALA A 670 -17.82 13.03 54.71
C ALA A 670 -18.87 13.39 53.64
N LYS A 671 -18.83 14.61 53.11
CA LYS A 671 -19.73 15.10 52.05
C LYS A 671 -19.21 14.84 50.65
N ASP A 672 -17.93 14.49 50.53
CA ASP A 672 -17.25 14.35 49.26
C ASP A 672 -17.29 12.90 48.78
N LYS A 673 -18.23 12.08 49.29
CA LYS A 673 -18.41 10.69 48.83
C LYS A 673 -19.06 10.70 47.45
N GLY A 674 -18.61 9.79 46.60
CA GLY A 674 -19.06 9.70 45.22
C GLY A 674 -17.90 9.80 44.26
N ARG A 675 -18.23 10.02 43.00
CA ARG A 675 -17.31 10.21 41.88
C ARG A 675 -17.16 11.70 41.63
N HIS A 676 -15.94 12.14 41.36
CA HIS A 676 -15.63 13.53 40.99
C HIS A 676 -14.65 13.47 39.82
N GLU A 677 -15.03 14.02 38.68
CA GLU A 677 -14.16 14.16 37.53
C GLU A 677 -13.40 15.49 37.64
N ILE A 678 -12.11 15.46 37.32
CA ILE A 678 -11.27 16.64 37.18
C ILE A 678 -10.50 16.52 35.88
N GLN A 679 -10.36 17.61 35.13
CA GLN A 679 -9.50 17.64 33.95
C GLN A 679 -8.19 18.33 34.32
N ILE A 680 -7.06 17.69 34.01
CA ILE A 680 -5.74 18.27 34.13
C ILE A 680 -5.24 18.64 32.74
N VAL A 681 -4.67 19.83 32.60
CA VAL A 681 -4.10 20.30 31.33
C VAL A 681 -2.62 20.59 31.54
N ALA A 682 -1.78 19.99 30.70
CA ALA A 682 -0.35 20.27 30.59
C ALA A 682 -0.10 21.11 29.32
N ASP A 683 0.49 22.30 29.47
CA ASP A 683 0.75 23.27 28.38
C ASP A 683 2.23 23.67 28.36
N ASP A 684 2.90 23.51 27.21
CA ASP A 684 4.29 23.96 26.96
C ASP A 684 4.36 25.36 26.29
N GLY A 685 3.22 25.94 25.94
CA GLY A 685 3.03 27.21 25.22
C GLY A 685 2.81 27.05 23.70
N THR A 686 3.05 25.87 23.13
CA THR A 686 2.92 25.50 21.73
C THR A 686 1.94 24.33 21.56
N ALA A 687 2.08 23.30 22.38
CA ALA A 687 1.26 22.10 22.42
C ALA A 687 0.66 21.87 23.82
N VAL A 688 -0.49 21.20 23.84
CA VAL A 688 -1.22 20.85 25.05
C VAL A 688 -1.60 19.37 25.06
N ALA A 689 -1.73 18.83 26.27
CA ALA A 689 -2.39 17.57 26.53
C ALA A 689 -3.38 17.75 27.68
N ALA A 690 -4.58 17.18 27.54
CA ALA A 690 -5.55 17.07 28.61
C ALA A 690 -5.68 15.62 29.06
N HIS A 691 -6.00 15.43 30.34
CA HIS A 691 -6.24 14.14 30.96
C HIS A 691 -7.33 14.28 32.01
N THR A 692 -8.49 13.65 31.78
CA THR A 692 -9.57 13.62 32.75
C THR A 692 -9.41 12.43 33.67
N VAL A 693 -9.49 12.73 34.96
CA VAL A 693 -9.27 11.77 36.03
C VAL A 693 -10.49 11.72 36.94
N GLU A 694 -10.98 10.51 37.20
CA GLU A 694 -12.09 10.28 38.12
C GLU A 694 -11.58 9.94 39.54
N LEU A 695 -11.95 10.76 40.51
CA LEU A 695 -11.67 10.53 41.94
C LEU A 695 -12.85 9.83 42.62
N VAL A 696 -12.70 8.54 42.91
CA VAL A 696 -13.75 7.72 43.52
C VAL A 696 -13.60 7.68 45.05
N VAL A 697 -14.42 8.43 45.76
CA VAL A 697 -14.33 8.55 47.23
C VAL A 697 -15.28 7.59 47.95
N SER A 698 -14.68 6.62 48.63
CA SER A 698 -15.39 5.59 49.40
C SER A 698 -15.48 5.89 50.91
N PRO A 699 -16.51 5.38 51.61
CA PRO A 699 -16.78 5.73 53.01
C PRO A 699 -15.76 5.16 54.01
N ASN A 700 -15.06 4.10 53.62
CA ASN A 700 -14.02 3.36 54.36
C ASN A 700 -13.21 2.49 53.37
N ARG A 701 -12.07 1.95 53.81
CA ARG A 701 -11.16 1.13 53.00
C ARG A 701 -11.83 -0.06 52.32
N LYS A 702 -12.73 -0.77 53.02
CA LYS A 702 -13.50 -1.86 52.42
C LYS A 702 -14.32 -1.38 51.21
N GLY A 703 -14.99 -0.24 51.34
CA GLY A 703 -15.74 0.35 50.24
C GLY A 703 -14.84 0.77 49.07
N THR A 704 -13.59 1.14 49.33
CA THR A 704 -12.60 1.47 48.31
C THR A 704 -12.23 0.24 47.48
N VAL A 705 -11.91 -0.88 48.13
CA VAL A 705 -11.70 -2.18 47.47
C VAL A 705 -12.94 -2.63 46.70
N ASP A 706 -14.12 -2.54 47.32
CA ASP A 706 -15.38 -2.93 46.67
C ASP A 706 -15.70 -2.06 45.44
N ALA A 707 -15.23 -0.80 45.39
CA ALA A 707 -15.41 0.09 44.25
C ALA A 707 -14.47 -0.29 43.10
N ALA A 708 -13.16 -0.49 43.38
CA ALA A 708 -12.19 -0.92 42.38
C ALA A 708 -12.61 -2.21 41.67
N VAL A 709 -12.96 -3.25 42.43
CA VAL A 709 -13.43 -4.53 41.88
C VAL A 709 -14.74 -4.36 41.08
N LYS A 710 -15.63 -3.47 41.51
CA LYS A 710 -16.90 -3.27 40.79
C LYS A 710 -16.67 -2.59 39.44
N ASP A 711 -15.69 -1.70 39.39
CA ASP A 711 -15.45 -0.83 38.23
C ASP A 711 -14.60 -1.51 37.16
N GLY A 712 -13.70 -2.46 37.53
CA GLY A 712 -12.80 -3.11 36.57
C GLY A 712 -12.98 -4.62 36.39
N VAL A 713 -13.93 -5.29 37.06
CA VAL A 713 -14.11 -6.75 36.92
C VAL A 713 -15.53 -7.10 36.52
N ASP A 714 -15.71 -7.70 35.34
CA ASP A 714 -16.94 -8.42 35.02
C ASP A 714 -16.97 -9.76 35.75
N ARG A 715 -17.99 -9.97 36.58
CA ARG A 715 -18.17 -11.21 37.37
C ARG A 715 -18.84 -12.34 36.59
N ARG A 716 -19.23 -12.09 35.35
CA ARG A 716 -19.79 -13.10 34.45
C ARG A 716 -18.78 -13.60 33.43
N ALA A 717 -17.69 -12.86 33.25
CA ALA A 717 -16.59 -13.25 32.40
C ALA A 717 -15.77 -14.38 33.04
N GLU A 718 -15.14 -15.18 32.18
CA GLU A 718 -14.10 -16.12 32.54
C GLU A 718 -12.76 -15.52 32.09
N TYR A 719 -11.82 -15.42 33.02
CA TYR A 719 -10.47 -14.90 32.76
C TYR A 719 -9.47 -16.05 32.69
N THR A 720 -8.32 -15.80 32.08
CA THR A 720 -7.21 -16.77 32.08
C THR A 720 -6.70 -16.96 33.51
N ALA A 721 -6.32 -18.20 33.88
CA ALA A 721 -5.80 -18.48 35.21
C ALA A 721 -4.54 -17.66 35.51
N VAL A 722 -3.71 -17.40 34.49
CA VAL A 722 -2.49 -16.59 34.58
C VAL A 722 -2.75 -15.17 35.09
N THR A 723 -3.92 -14.61 34.81
CA THR A 723 -4.28 -13.24 35.22
C THR A 723 -5.27 -13.23 36.40
N GLU A 724 -6.15 -14.24 36.50
CA GLU A 724 -7.12 -14.37 37.58
C GLU A 724 -6.46 -14.68 38.93
N GLU A 725 -5.49 -15.59 38.99
CA GLU A 725 -4.85 -15.98 40.26
C GLU A 725 -4.10 -14.79 40.93
N PRO A 726 -3.26 -14.00 40.21
CA PRO A 726 -2.68 -12.79 40.78
C PRO A 726 -3.72 -11.78 41.25
N TYR A 727 -4.83 -11.63 40.51
CA TYR A 727 -5.95 -10.77 40.91
C TYR A 727 -6.61 -11.25 42.20
N GLU A 728 -6.91 -12.54 42.34
CA GLU A 728 -7.51 -13.08 43.56
C GLU A 728 -6.59 -12.90 44.77
N ALA A 729 -5.29 -13.14 44.60
CA ALA A 729 -4.30 -12.94 45.64
C ALA A 729 -4.21 -11.46 46.08
N ALA A 730 -4.11 -10.54 45.12
CA ALA A 730 -4.09 -9.11 45.38
C ALA A 730 -5.38 -8.62 46.04
N LEU A 731 -6.53 -9.17 45.63
CA LEU A 731 -7.83 -8.85 46.21
C LEU A 731 -7.92 -9.28 47.67
N ASP A 732 -7.43 -10.46 48.01
CA ASP A 732 -7.44 -10.94 49.39
C ASP A 732 -6.45 -10.19 50.27
N GLU A 733 -5.27 -9.82 49.76
CA GLU A 733 -4.33 -8.94 50.44
C GLU A 733 -4.94 -7.55 50.70
N ALA A 734 -5.56 -6.93 49.68
CA ALA A 734 -6.24 -5.64 49.82
C ALA A 734 -7.38 -5.70 50.84
N LYS A 735 -8.18 -6.79 50.86
CA LYS A 735 -9.23 -6.99 51.87
C LYS A 735 -8.67 -7.15 53.29
N ASP A 736 -7.53 -7.81 53.46
CA ASP A 736 -6.89 -7.97 54.76
C ASP A 736 -6.28 -6.65 55.26
N ALA A 737 -5.51 -5.97 54.40
CA ALA A 737 -4.94 -4.65 54.67
C ALA A 737 -6.04 -3.61 54.97
N ALA A 738 -7.20 -3.69 54.32
CA ALA A 738 -8.36 -2.85 54.62
C ALA A 738 -8.89 -3.02 56.05
N ARG A 739 -8.73 -4.20 56.67
CA ARG A 739 -9.21 -4.53 58.02
C ARG A 739 -8.14 -4.31 59.08
N HIS A 740 -6.89 -4.62 58.75
CA HIS A 740 -5.81 -4.82 59.72
C HIS A 740 -4.54 -4.01 59.46
N GLY A 741 -4.33 -3.53 58.23
CA GLY A 741 -3.12 -2.80 57.84
C GLY A 741 -3.09 -1.33 58.28
N SER A 742 -1.91 -0.73 58.21
CA SER A 742 -1.68 0.73 58.24
C SER A 742 -2.24 1.41 56.98
N ASP A 743 -2.18 2.75 56.92
CA ASP A 743 -2.60 3.48 55.71
C ASP A 743 -1.68 3.12 54.52
N ASP A 744 -0.37 3.05 54.75
CA ASP A 744 0.63 2.73 53.72
C ASP A 744 0.52 1.27 53.23
N GLU A 745 0.34 0.31 54.15
CA GLU A 745 0.12 -1.10 53.77
C GLU A 745 -1.16 -1.28 52.96
N PHE A 746 -2.22 -0.52 53.27
CA PHE A 746 -3.45 -0.57 52.49
C PHE A 746 -3.31 0.07 51.12
N ALA A 747 -2.59 1.19 51.01
CA ALA A 747 -2.34 1.84 49.72
C ALA A 747 -1.57 0.91 48.78
N ALA A 748 -0.45 0.32 49.25
CA ALA A 748 0.33 -0.61 48.44
C ALA A 748 -0.47 -1.84 47.98
N ALA A 749 -1.30 -2.42 48.86
CA ALA A 749 -2.15 -3.55 48.49
C ALA A 749 -3.28 -3.16 47.52
N LEU A 750 -3.76 -1.91 47.57
CA LEU A 750 -4.75 -1.39 46.63
C LEU A 750 -4.14 -1.16 45.25
N ASP A 751 -2.93 -0.61 45.17
CA ASP A 751 -2.22 -0.40 43.91
C ASP A 751 -1.94 -1.74 43.20
N LEU A 752 -1.51 -2.76 43.95
CA LEU A 752 -1.36 -4.12 43.42
C LEU A 752 -2.68 -4.72 42.92
N LEU A 753 -3.79 -4.45 43.62
CA LEU A 753 -5.11 -4.90 43.18
C LEU A 753 -5.54 -4.20 41.88
N ILE A 754 -5.32 -2.90 41.75
CA ILE A 754 -5.67 -2.15 40.53
C ILE A 754 -4.85 -2.68 39.35
N ALA A 755 -3.52 -2.78 39.51
CA ALA A 755 -2.65 -3.34 38.48
C ALA A 755 -3.04 -4.78 38.08
N ALA A 756 -3.48 -5.60 39.03
CA ALA A 756 -3.95 -6.96 38.74
C ALA A 756 -5.34 -6.99 38.06
N ILE A 757 -6.20 -6.00 38.33
CA ILE A 757 -7.48 -5.83 37.61
C ILE A 757 -7.22 -5.42 36.16
N ASP A 758 -6.32 -4.48 35.92
CA ASP A 758 -6.01 -3.98 34.57
C ASP A 758 -5.28 -5.02 33.71
N ALA A 759 -4.65 -6.02 34.35
CA ALA A 759 -4.00 -7.14 33.69
C ALA A 759 -4.93 -8.33 33.40
N LEU A 760 -6.22 -8.27 33.78
CA LEU A 760 -7.16 -9.37 33.55
C LEU A 760 -7.40 -9.58 32.05
N GLU A 761 -7.22 -10.81 31.59
CA GLU A 761 -7.43 -11.21 30.20
C GLU A 761 -8.58 -12.21 30.09
N LEU A 762 -9.52 -11.98 29.17
CA LEU A 762 -10.63 -12.90 28.92
C LEU A 762 -10.11 -14.23 28.35
N LEU A 763 -10.67 -15.34 28.82
CA LEU A 763 -10.38 -16.65 28.23
C LEU A 763 -10.97 -16.76 26.82
N ASN A 764 -12.19 -16.28 26.63
CA ASN A 764 -12.95 -16.32 25.37
C ASN A 764 -13.47 -14.93 25.00
N PRO A 765 -12.61 -14.01 24.49
CA PRO A 765 -13.08 -12.77 23.89
C PRO A 765 -13.86 -13.04 22.59
N GLU A 766 -14.86 -12.21 22.30
CA GLU A 766 -15.78 -12.39 21.16
C GLU A 766 -15.72 -11.18 20.22
N LEU A 767 -15.79 -11.45 18.90
CA LEU A 767 -16.05 -10.46 17.86
C LEU A 767 -17.54 -10.10 17.81
N GLY A 768 -17.92 -9.10 16.99
CA GLY A 768 -19.30 -8.62 16.88
C GLY A 768 -20.33 -9.64 16.36
N ASP A 769 -19.87 -10.78 15.82
CA ASP A 769 -20.67 -11.90 15.33
C ASP A 769 -20.62 -13.15 16.24
N ASP A 770 -20.19 -12.97 17.50
CA ASP A 770 -20.03 -14.01 18.52
C ASP A 770 -18.93 -15.05 18.21
N SER A 771 -18.11 -14.85 17.16
CA SER A 771 -16.92 -15.70 16.92
C SER A 771 -15.73 -15.30 17.81
N PHE A 772 -14.75 -16.19 17.98
CA PHE A 772 -13.63 -15.97 18.89
C PHE A 772 -12.68 -14.88 18.37
N ASP A 773 -12.43 -13.84 19.19
CA ASP A 773 -11.43 -12.81 18.90
C ASP A 773 -10.02 -13.33 19.21
N TYR A 774 -9.37 -13.86 18.18
CA TYR A 774 -8.02 -14.40 18.31
C TYR A 774 -6.91 -13.34 18.28
N THR A 775 -7.20 -12.07 17.99
CA THR A 775 -6.16 -11.07 17.65
C THR A 775 -5.17 -10.80 18.79
N GLY A 776 -5.63 -10.86 20.03
CA GLY A 776 -4.80 -10.79 21.24
C GLY A 776 -4.46 -12.15 21.87
N ALA A 777 -5.01 -13.25 21.34
CA ALA A 777 -4.92 -14.58 21.94
C ALA A 777 -3.90 -15.51 21.27
N VAL A 778 -3.33 -15.11 20.13
CA VAL A 778 -2.40 -15.93 19.35
C VAL A 778 -1.15 -15.16 18.93
N ALA A 779 -0.04 -15.88 18.77
CA ALA A 779 1.14 -15.39 18.07
C ALA A 779 1.09 -15.82 16.60
N PRO A 780 1.08 -14.89 15.62
CA PRO A 780 1.09 -15.24 14.21
C PRO A 780 2.49 -15.63 13.73
N VAL A 781 2.58 -16.69 12.91
CA VAL A 781 3.81 -17.10 12.21
C VAL A 781 3.55 -17.10 10.71
N GLY A 782 4.35 -16.34 9.96
CA GLY A 782 4.23 -16.20 8.49
C GLY A 782 3.46 -14.96 8.03
N ILE A 783 2.78 -14.25 8.95
CA ILE A 783 2.13 -12.96 8.69
C ILE A 783 2.50 -11.94 9.78
N THR A 784 2.19 -10.67 9.55
CA THR A 784 2.43 -9.58 10.52
C THR A 784 1.26 -9.43 11.49
N THR A 785 1.46 -8.78 12.63
CA THR A 785 0.37 -8.41 13.56
C THR A 785 -0.69 -7.53 12.91
N GLY A 786 -0.29 -6.64 11.98
CA GLY A 786 -1.25 -5.83 11.21
C GLY A 786 -2.12 -6.68 10.29
N ALA A 787 -1.54 -7.69 9.64
CA ALA A 787 -2.28 -8.65 8.84
C ALA A 787 -3.20 -9.54 9.70
N LEU A 788 -2.79 -9.90 10.92
CA LEU A 788 -3.65 -10.63 11.86
C LEU A 788 -4.87 -9.81 12.26
N SER A 789 -4.68 -8.51 12.54
CA SER A 789 -5.77 -7.60 12.90
C SER A 789 -6.76 -7.40 11.75
N ALA A 790 -6.23 -7.28 10.53
CA ALA A 790 -7.01 -7.11 9.31
C ALA A 790 -7.79 -8.36 8.87
N LEU A 791 -7.68 -9.48 9.58
CA LEU A 791 -8.48 -10.69 9.33
C LEU A 791 -9.73 -10.76 10.23
N ALA A 792 -9.85 -9.85 11.20
CA ALA A 792 -10.88 -9.87 12.23
C ALA A 792 -11.54 -8.50 12.43
N ASP A 793 -11.35 -7.55 11.50
CA ASP A 793 -11.82 -6.18 11.67
C ASP A 793 -13.20 -5.90 11.04
N GLY A 794 -13.79 -6.90 10.37
CA GLY A 794 -15.10 -6.80 9.75
C GLY A 794 -15.10 -6.09 8.40
N ASP A 795 -13.94 -5.82 7.81
CA ASP A 795 -13.80 -5.11 6.54
C ASP A 795 -12.97 -5.94 5.54
N ASN A 796 -13.64 -6.53 4.55
CA ASN A 796 -12.97 -7.35 3.51
C ASN A 796 -12.15 -6.52 2.50
N THR A 797 -12.12 -5.19 2.63
CA THR A 797 -11.18 -4.31 1.92
C THR A 797 -9.84 -4.22 2.65
N SER A 798 -9.80 -4.52 3.96
CA SER A 798 -8.60 -4.98 4.69
C SER A 798 -8.25 -6.40 4.29
N HIS A 799 -6.96 -6.76 4.29
CA HIS A 799 -6.56 -8.13 3.99
C HIS A 799 -5.13 -8.44 4.47
N THR A 800 -4.74 -9.71 4.40
CA THR A 800 -3.40 -10.22 4.78
C THR A 800 -2.22 -9.67 3.98
N GLY A 801 -2.45 -8.79 3.01
CA GLY A 801 -1.49 -8.47 1.94
C GLY A 801 -1.45 -9.53 0.84
N ASP A 802 -0.51 -9.38 -0.10
CA ASP A 802 -0.28 -10.33 -1.19
C ASP A 802 0.71 -11.41 -0.72
N LEU A 803 0.20 -12.49 -0.12
CA LEU A 803 1.01 -13.60 0.36
C LEU A 803 1.56 -14.39 -0.82
N ARG A 804 2.86 -14.69 -0.75
CA ARG A 804 3.56 -15.58 -1.70
C ARG A 804 3.94 -16.92 -1.06
N THR A 805 3.54 -17.11 0.20
CA THR A 805 3.60 -18.36 0.94
C THR A 805 2.28 -19.09 0.79
N GLY A 806 2.31 -20.42 0.91
CA GLY A 806 1.10 -21.24 0.83
C GLY A 806 0.38 -21.43 2.17
N SER A 807 0.89 -20.89 3.27
CA SER A 807 0.27 -21.01 4.59
C SER A 807 0.80 -19.99 5.61
N PHE A 808 0.07 -19.84 6.71
CA PHE A 808 0.50 -19.19 7.95
C PHE A 808 -0.12 -19.90 9.16
N ILE A 809 0.45 -19.67 10.36
CA ILE A 809 0.07 -20.38 11.60
C ILE A 809 -0.35 -19.36 12.66
N LEU A 810 -1.35 -19.73 13.45
CA LEU A 810 -1.78 -19.07 14.68
C LEU A 810 -1.41 -20.00 15.86
N ASP A 811 -0.49 -19.57 16.71
CA ASP A 811 -0.08 -20.30 17.93
C ASP A 811 -0.79 -19.72 19.16
N PHE A 812 -1.63 -20.51 19.81
CA PHE A 812 -2.35 -20.11 21.03
C PHE A 812 -1.46 -20.12 22.28
N GLY A 813 -0.23 -20.65 22.17
CA GLY A 813 0.70 -20.77 23.29
C GLY A 813 0.58 -22.10 24.04
N PRO A 814 1.55 -22.40 24.92
CA PRO A 814 1.69 -23.74 25.50
C PRO A 814 0.53 -24.15 26.42
N GLN A 815 -0.12 -23.18 27.07
CA GLN A 815 -1.16 -23.39 28.09
C GLN A 815 -2.58 -23.43 27.53
N TYR A 816 -2.77 -23.14 26.24
CA TYR A 816 -4.09 -22.95 25.65
C TYR A 816 -4.35 -23.95 24.52
N ARG A 817 -5.61 -24.35 24.39
CA ARG A 817 -6.12 -25.12 23.25
C ARG A 817 -7.37 -24.45 22.71
N ILE A 818 -7.61 -24.60 21.41
CA ILE A 818 -8.85 -24.20 20.76
C ILE A 818 -9.58 -25.44 20.26
N THR A 819 -10.88 -25.51 20.54
CA THR A 819 -11.82 -26.39 19.86
C THR A 819 -12.62 -25.53 18.89
N ALA A 820 -12.64 -25.90 17.61
CA ALA A 820 -13.38 -25.20 16.58
C ALA A 820 -14.54 -26.05 16.07
N GLU A 821 -15.70 -25.43 15.88
CA GLU A 821 -16.89 -26.02 15.26
C GLU A 821 -16.96 -25.68 13.77
N ALA A 822 -16.51 -24.49 13.39
CA ALA A 822 -16.49 -24.02 12.01
C ALA A 822 -15.45 -22.90 11.81
N PHE A 823 -15.09 -22.68 10.55
CA PHE A 823 -14.25 -21.57 10.10
C PHE A 823 -15.00 -20.72 9.08
N GLY A 824 -15.05 -19.42 9.28
CA GLY A 824 -15.44 -18.46 8.25
C GLY A 824 -14.21 -18.01 7.47
N PHE A 825 -14.27 -18.04 6.15
CA PHE A 825 -13.27 -17.41 5.29
C PHE A 825 -13.95 -16.44 4.33
N GLN A 826 -13.48 -15.21 4.28
CA GLN A 826 -13.92 -14.24 3.28
C GLN A 826 -12.76 -13.86 2.38
N ALA A 827 -13.01 -13.86 1.07
CA ALA A 827 -12.03 -13.35 0.14
C ALA A 827 -11.81 -11.86 0.37
N ARG A 828 -10.66 -11.37 -0.10
CA ARG A 828 -10.46 -9.94 -0.30
C ARG A 828 -11.51 -9.43 -1.29
N SER A 829 -12.07 -8.25 -1.03
CA SER A 829 -13.04 -7.59 -1.92
C SER A 829 -12.60 -7.61 -3.38
N LEU A 830 -13.53 -7.95 -4.29
CA LEU A 830 -13.34 -8.15 -5.74
C LEU A 830 -12.33 -9.24 -6.16
N PHE A 831 -11.80 -10.04 -5.23
CA PHE A 831 -10.78 -11.06 -5.50
C PHE A 831 -11.13 -12.43 -4.91
N GLY A 832 -12.35 -12.92 -5.17
CA GLY A 832 -12.81 -14.27 -4.77
C GLY A 832 -11.83 -15.39 -5.14
N ASN A 833 -11.17 -15.26 -6.29
CA ASN A 833 -10.19 -16.23 -6.77
C ASN A 833 -8.95 -16.32 -5.86
N ARG A 834 -8.58 -15.25 -5.15
CA ARG A 834 -7.32 -15.20 -4.38
C ARG A 834 -7.39 -15.94 -3.05
N SER A 835 -8.57 -16.34 -2.58
CA SER A 835 -8.75 -17.21 -1.44
C SER A 835 -9.18 -18.62 -1.82
N GLU A 836 -9.54 -18.89 -3.09
CA GLU A 836 -9.96 -20.21 -3.57
C GLU A 836 -8.94 -21.30 -3.19
N GLY A 837 -9.40 -22.45 -2.71
CA GLY A 837 -8.53 -23.57 -2.38
C GLY A 837 -7.93 -23.57 -0.95
N THR A 838 -8.41 -22.68 -0.06
CA THR A 838 -7.93 -22.52 1.32
C THR A 838 -8.61 -23.49 2.28
N ASN A 839 -7.84 -24.07 3.21
CA ASN A 839 -8.30 -24.93 4.31
C ASN A 839 -7.70 -24.48 5.66
N ALA A 840 -8.30 -24.94 6.77
CA ALA A 840 -7.72 -24.87 8.10
C ALA A 840 -7.28 -26.25 8.60
N TYR A 841 -6.19 -26.26 9.37
CA TYR A 841 -5.59 -27.44 9.98
C TYR A 841 -5.32 -27.21 11.46
N GLY A 842 -5.46 -28.27 12.26
CA GLY A 842 -5.16 -28.29 13.69
C GLY A 842 -3.88 -29.07 13.98
N SER A 843 -3.10 -28.63 14.96
CA SER A 843 -1.96 -29.39 15.47
C SER A 843 -1.68 -29.11 16.95
N ASN A 844 -1.09 -30.09 17.63
CA ASN A 844 -0.53 -29.93 18.98
C ASN A 844 1.00 -29.87 19.00
N ASP A 845 1.66 -30.27 17.90
CA ASP A 845 3.12 -30.34 17.78
C ASP A 845 3.72 -29.40 16.71
N GLY A 846 2.88 -28.77 15.89
CA GLY A 846 3.28 -27.92 14.77
C GLY A 846 3.88 -28.68 13.59
N ILE A 847 3.93 -30.02 13.65
CA ILE A 847 4.59 -30.92 12.69
C ILE A 847 3.56 -31.82 12.02
N THR A 848 2.73 -32.47 12.83
CA THR A 848 1.61 -33.31 12.41
C THR A 848 0.34 -32.45 12.38
N TRP A 849 -0.32 -32.39 11.22
CA TRP A 849 -1.47 -31.53 11.00
C TRP A 849 -2.69 -32.34 10.59
N ASP A 850 -3.79 -32.13 11.30
CA ASP A 850 -5.11 -32.69 10.98
C ASP A 850 -5.89 -31.68 10.13
N LEU A 851 -6.44 -32.11 9.00
CA LEU A 851 -7.31 -31.25 8.18
C LEU A 851 -8.64 -31.04 8.92
N LEU A 852 -8.97 -29.79 9.22
CA LEU A 852 -10.18 -29.46 9.97
C LEU A 852 -11.35 -29.12 9.07
N THR A 853 -11.17 -28.42 7.96
CA THR A 853 -12.30 -27.98 7.11
C THR A 853 -12.87 -29.12 6.27
N GLU A 854 -14.21 -29.24 6.19
CA GLU A 854 -14.87 -30.26 5.37
C GLU A 854 -14.60 -30.14 3.86
N ARG A 855 -14.20 -28.95 3.40
CA ARG A 855 -13.83 -28.63 2.04
C ARG A 855 -12.94 -27.40 2.00
N ALA A 856 -12.24 -27.20 0.90
CA ALA A 856 -11.60 -25.93 0.61
C ALA A 856 -12.63 -24.84 0.26
N THR A 857 -12.22 -23.58 0.41
CA THR A 857 -12.94 -22.41 -0.10
C THR A 857 -13.09 -22.48 -1.63
N ALA A 858 -14.17 -21.92 -2.13
CA ALA A 858 -14.44 -21.75 -3.55
C ALA A 858 -13.92 -20.38 -4.04
N ASN A 859 -14.05 -20.13 -5.34
CA ASN A 859 -13.96 -18.77 -5.88
C ASN A 859 -15.26 -18.02 -5.56
N ASP A 860 -15.38 -17.59 -4.31
CA ASP A 860 -16.54 -16.88 -3.78
C ASP A 860 -16.04 -15.65 -2.99
N PRO A 861 -16.48 -14.43 -3.34
CA PRO A 861 -16.08 -13.23 -2.62
C PRO A 861 -16.79 -13.06 -1.26
N ASP A 862 -17.92 -13.74 -1.04
CA ASP A 862 -18.66 -13.67 0.22
C ASP A 862 -18.05 -14.58 1.30
N MET A 863 -18.43 -14.36 2.56
CA MET A 863 -17.97 -15.18 3.68
C MET A 863 -18.48 -16.62 3.56
N GLU A 864 -17.56 -17.57 3.44
CA GLU A 864 -17.83 -18.99 3.46
C GLU A 864 -17.63 -19.56 4.87
N THR A 865 -18.72 -19.93 5.55
CA THR A 865 -18.64 -20.72 6.79
C THR A 865 -18.54 -22.21 6.43
N ILE A 866 -17.44 -22.85 6.83
CA ILE A 866 -17.12 -24.24 6.58
C ILE A 866 -17.02 -24.97 7.91
N ASP A 867 -17.86 -25.98 8.10
CA ASP A 867 -17.87 -26.82 9.30
C ASP A 867 -16.54 -27.58 9.45
N VAL A 868 -16.18 -27.88 10.71
CA VAL A 868 -15.11 -28.81 11.02
C VAL A 868 -15.51 -30.24 10.63
N VAL A 869 -14.57 -31.03 10.12
CA VAL A 869 -14.80 -32.43 9.78
C VAL A 869 -15.19 -33.17 11.06
N ARG A 870 -16.24 -33.97 10.95
CA ARG A 870 -16.81 -34.74 12.05
C ARG A 870 -15.81 -35.57 12.87
N GLU A 871 -14.68 -35.95 12.28
CA GLU A 871 -13.63 -36.71 12.97
C GLU A 871 -12.91 -35.89 14.05
N HIS A 872 -12.96 -34.55 13.96
CA HIS A 872 -12.24 -33.58 14.79
C HIS A 872 -13.17 -32.58 15.54
N ASP A 873 -14.51 -32.78 15.54
CA ASP A 873 -15.50 -31.88 16.19
C ASP A 873 -15.20 -31.55 17.67
N ASP A 874 -14.58 -32.48 18.41
CA ASP A 874 -14.29 -32.35 19.85
C ASP A 874 -12.77 -32.30 20.14
N ASP A 875 -11.94 -32.20 19.10
CA ASP A 875 -10.49 -32.19 19.26
C ASP A 875 -9.98 -30.80 19.68
N GLU A 876 -8.94 -30.80 20.50
CA GLU A 876 -8.33 -29.60 21.07
C GLU A 876 -6.93 -29.39 20.47
N TYR A 877 -6.65 -28.20 19.94
CA TYR A 877 -5.40 -27.90 19.24
C TYR A 877 -4.69 -26.66 19.81
N ARG A 878 -3.36 -26.70 19.87
CA ARG A 878 -2.54 -25.50 20.20
C ARG A 878 -2.34 -24.61 18.98
N TYR A 879 -2.15 -25.20 17.82
CA TYR A 879 -1.83 -24.50 16.59
C TYR A 879 -2.98 -24.64 15.60
N LEU A 880 -3.33 -23.53 14.95
CA LEU A 880 -4.13 -23.53 13.74
C LEU A 880 -3.27 -23.09 12.56
N LYS A 881 -3.35 -23.79 11.44
CA LYS A 881 -2.68 -23.41 10.20
C LYS A 881 -3.72 -23.19 9.11
N VAL A 882 -3.66 -22.01 8.51
CA VAL A 882 -4.45 -21.68 7.31
C VAL A 882 -3.54 -21.94 6.11
N GLN A 883 -4.01 -22.72 5.14
CA GLN A 883 -3.17 -23.22 4.05
C GLN A 883 -3.94 -23.28 2.72
N LEU A 884 -3.27 -22.91 1.63
CA LEU A 884 -3.72 -23.05 0.25
C LEU A 884 -3.31 -24.42 -0.29
N ASP A 885 -4.28 -25.31 -0.52
CA ASP A 885 -4.04 -26.68 -1.00
C ASP A 885 -4.42 -26.87 -2.47
N GLU A 886 -5.57 -26.32 -2.87
CA GLU A 886 -6.18 -26.56 -4.18
C GLU A 886 -6.39 -25.24 -4.92
N PRO A 887 -5.30 -24.54 -5.33
CA PRO A 887 -5.47 -23.28 -6.01
C PRO A 887 -6.27 -23.45 -7.31
N GLY A 888 -7.16 -22.51 -7.55
CA GLY A 888 -8.00 -22.46 -8.76
C GLY A 888 -7.22 -22.27 -10.07
N ILE A 889 -7.98 -22.03 -11.14
CA ILE A 889 -7.40 -21.83 -12.47
C ILE A 889 -6.59 -20.53 -12.51
N PRO A 890 -5.42 -20.52 -13.18
CA PRO A 890 -4.65 -19.30 -13.29
C PRO A 890 -5.43 -18.13 -13.92
N THR A 891 -5.42 -16.98 -13.26
CA THR A 891 -6.22 -15.78 -13.57
C THR A 891 -5.36 -14.51 -13.44
N ASP A 892 -5.79 -13.43 -14.10
CA ASP A 892 -5.24 -12.07 -14.00
C ASP A 892 -6.20 -11.23 -13.12
N PRO A 893 -5.75 -10.53 -12.06
CA PRO A 893 -4.37 -10.43 -11.58
C PRO A 893 -3.80 -11.73 -11.00
N ALA A 894 -2.49 -11.90 -11.19
CA ALA A 894 -1.72 -13.13 -11.03
C ALA A 894 -2.12 -14.04 -9.84
N TYR A 895 -2.94 -15.05 -10.14
CA TYR A 895 -3.24 -16.20 -9.29
C TYR A 895 -3.15 -17.49 -10.13
N PRO A 896 -2.71 -18.64 -9.60
CA PRO A 896 -1.96 -18.80 -8.35
C PRO A 896 -0.60 -18.09 -8.44
N GLY A 897 -0.16 -17.53 -7.31
CA GLY A 897 1.09 -16.76 -7.20
C GLY A 897 0.98 -15.58 -6.23
N ILE A 898 -0.25 -15.11 -6.00
CA ILE A 898 -0.65 -14.20 -4.93
C ILE A 898 -1.85 -14.81 -4.23
N TRP A 899 -1.71 -15.15 -2.96
CA TRP A 899 -2.80 -15.60 -2.09
C TRP A 899 -3.13 -14.48 -1.09
N SER A 900 -4.41 -14.20 -0.87
CA SER A 900 -4.83 -13.17 0.07
C SER A 900 -6.21 -13.50 0.63
N ILE A 901 -6.41 -13.20 1.91
CA ILE A 901 -7.68 -13.42 2.61
C ILE A 901 -8.09 -12.09 3.21
N GLY A 902 -9.38 -11.75 3.07
CA GLY A 902 -9.99 -10.57 3.68
C GLY A 902 -10.20 -10.84 5.16
N GLU A 903 -11.10 -11.77 5.49
CA GLU A 903 -11.49 -12.06 6.88
C GLU A 903 -11.42 -13.55 7.22
N ILE A 904 -11.19 -13.86 8.49
CA ILE A 904 -11.30 -15.20 9.09
C ILE A 904 -12.17 -15.13 10.35
N ARG A 905 -13.04 -16.12 10.52
CA ARG A 905 -13.83 -16.35 11.74
C ARG A 905 -13.52 -17.72 12.31
N ILE A 906 -13.33 -17.81 13.61
CA ILE A 906 -13.15 -19.07 14.32
C ILE A 906 -14.36 -19.22 15.25
N PHE A 907 -15.28 -20.10 14.89
CA PHE A 907 -16.41 -20.45 15.75
C PHE A 907 -15.95 -21.56 16.68
N GLY A 908 -15.69 -21.23 17.95
CA GLY A 908 -15.09 -22.17 18.88
C GLY A 908 -14.81 -21.56 20.25
N GLU A 909 -14.30 -22.39 21.15
CA GLU A 909 -13.95 -22.01 22.51
C GLU A 909 -12.49 -22.38 22.80
N ARG A 910 -11.78 -21.46 23.44
CA ARG A 910 -10.44 -21.66 23.99
C ARG A 910 -10.54 -22.25 25.40
N SER A 911 -9.77 -23.30 25.65
CA SER A 911 -9.63 -23.97 26.95
C SER A 911 -8.18 -23.86 27.46
N GLU A 912 -8.02 -24.00 28.78
CA GLU A 912 -6.70 -24.09 29.43
C GLU A 912 -6.32 -25.53 29.71
N VAL A 913 -5.04 -25.85 29.54
CA VAL A 913 -4.43 -27.11 29.96
C VAL A 913 -3.43 -26.86 31.08
N ALA A 914 -3.25 -27.83 31.97
CA ALA A 914 -2.29 -27.73 33.06
C ALA A 914 -0.88 -27.46 32.51
N GLY A 915 -0.21 -26.43 33.03
CA GLY A 915 1.15 -26.07 32.66
C GLY A 915 1.61 -24.76 33.28
N ALA A 916 2.92 -24.62 33.50
CA ALA A 916 3.51 -23.41 34.10
C ALA A 916 4.57 -22.73 33.22
N ILE A 917 4.98 -23.39 32.13
CA ILE A 917 6.00 -22.88 31.22
C ILE A 917 5.42 -21.78 30.34
N THR A 918 6.07 -20.63 30.33
CA THR A 918 5.65 -19.42 29.63
C THR A 918 6.50 -19.13 28.39
N SER A 919 7.71 -19.69 28.31
CA SER A 919 8.58 -19.47 27.16
C SER A 919 9.46 -20.68 26.86
N VAL A 920 9.63 -21.00 25.58
CA VAL A 920 10.54 -22.03 25.07
C VAL A 920 11.28 -21.48 23.85
N SER A 921 12.58 -21.71 23.79
CA SER A 921 13.45 -21.39 22.65
C SER A 921 14.37 -22.57 22.35
N VAL A 922 14.67 -22.79 21.07
CA VAL A 922 15.62 -23.81 20.62
C VAL A 922 16.68 -23.19 19.71
N THR A 923 17.93 -23.49 19.99
CA THR A 923 19.07 -22.95 19.25
C THR A 923 20.14 -24.00 19.06
N SER A 924 21.00 -23.80 18.07
CA SER A 924 22.22 -24.56 17.90
C SER A 924 23.32 -23.62 17.42
N PRO A 925 24.49 -23.57 18.09
CA PRO A 925 25.64 -22.82 17.58
C PRO A 925 26.24 -23.43 16.31
N ASP A 926 25.93 -24.70 16.03
CA ASP A 926 26.43 -25.45 14.88
C ASP A 926 25.44 -25.37 13.69
N ALA A 927 24.23 -24.84 13.90
CA ALA A 927 23.21 -24.75 12.86
C ALA A 927 23.65 -23.87 11.67
N LEU A 928 23.42 -24.40 10.48
CA LEU A 928 23.59 -23.69 9.22
C LEU A 928 22.22 -23.21 8.73
N ALA A 929 21.88 -21.95 9.02
CA ALA A 929 20.56 -21.37 8.74
C ALA A 929 19.40 -22.25 9.29
N GLY A 930 19.50 -22.60 10.58
CA GLY A 930 18.51 -23.44 11.29
C GLY A 930 18.63 -24.94 11.04
N ARG A 931 19.47 -25.38 10.09
CA ARG A 931 19.69 -26.80 9.79
C ARG A 931 20.78 -27.40 10.68
N VAL A 932 20.51 -28.57 11.24
CA VAL A 932 21.40 -29.34 12.12
C VAL A 932 21.47 -30.80 11.68
N THR A 933 22.56 -31.47 12.05
CA THR A 933 22.92 -32.83 11.65
C THR A 933 23.44 -33.64 12.85
N GLU A 934 23.72 -34.93 12.64
CA GLU A 934 24.36 -35.76 13.67
C GLU A 934 25.67 -35.13 14.16
N GLY A 935 25.83 -35.02 15.48
CA GLY A 935 27.01 -34.42 16.12
C GLY A 935 26.90 -32.93 16.43
N ASP A 936 25.84 -32.25 15.96
CA ASP A 936 25.63 -30.83 16.26
C ASP A 936 25.09 -30.63 17.68
N ASN A 937 25.57 -29.58 18.34
CA ASN A 937 25.10 -29.22 19.67
C ASN A 937 23.79 -28.44 19.57
N VAL A 938 22.82 -28.82 20.38
CA VAL A 938 21.52 -28.17 20.46
C VAL A 938 21.25 -27.75 21.89
N THR A 939 20.55 -26.63 22.05
CA THR A 939 20.17 -26.08 23.35
C THR A 939 18.71 -25.67 23.32
N VAL A 940 17.94 -26.22 24.24
CA VAL A 940 16.57 -25.81 24.56
C VAL A 940 16.62 -25.00 25.85
N ASN A 941 16.16 -23.75 25.80
CA ASN A 941 15.97 -22.93 27.01
C ASN A 941 14.48 -22.67 27.22
N PHE A 942 14.04 -22.79 28.46
CA PHE A 942 12.65 -22.52 28.81
C PHE A 942 12.52 -21.96 30.22
N ALA A 943 11.41 -21.26 30.45
CA ALA A 943 11.10 -20.62 31.71
C ALA A 943 9.64 -20.86 32.10
N SER A 944 9.37 -20.84 33.39
CA SER A 944 8.06 -21.05 33.99
C SER A 944 7.72 -19.96 35.00
N ALA A 945 6.42 -19.70 35.18
CA ALA A 945 5.91 -18.71 36.12
C ALA A 945 6.01 -19.19 37.58
N THR A 946 5.90 -20.50 37.81
CA THR A 946 6.01 -21.16 39.11
C THR A 946 6.97 -22.36 39.03
N PRO A 947 7.59 -22.78 40.16
CA PRO A 947 8.55 -23.89 40.14
C PRO A 947 7.94 -25.18 39.56
N ILE A 948 8.69 -25.86 38.69
CA ILE A 948 8.28 -27.13 38.05
C ILE A 948 9.18 -28.29 38.46
N SER A 949 8.69 -29.52 38.29
CA SER A 949 9.43 -30.75 38.63
C SER A 949 9.23 -31.87 37.61
N GLU A 950 9.93 -32.99 37.79
CA GLU A 950 9.87 -34.18 36.90
C GLU A 950 10.13 -33.86 35.41
N VAL A 951 10.96 -32.86 35.15
CA VAL A 951 11.25 -32.34 33.80
C VAL A 951 11.95 -33.39 32.93
N ALA A 952 11.38 -33.66 31.75
CA ALA A 952 11.99 -34.45 30.69
C ALA A 952 11.94 -33.67 29.37
N VAL A 953 13.10 -33.48 28.75
CA VAL A 953 13.22 -32.76 27.47
C VAL A 953 13.68 -33.72 26.39
N SER A 954 13.08 -33.63 25.21
CA SER A 954 13.59 -34.29 24.02
C SER A 954 13.55 -33.39 22.79
N ILE A 955 14.45 -33.65 21.85
CA ILE A 955 14.50 -32.98 20.55
C ILE A 955 14.60 -34.02 19.44
N GLY A 956 13.69 -33.99 18.47
CA GLY A 956 13.60 -35.05 17.44
C GLY A 956 13.42 -36.46 18.04
N GLY A 957 12.75 -36.56 19.19
CA GLY A 957 12.58 -37.80 19.96
C GLY A 957 13.82 -38.25 20.75
N GLN A 958 14.91 -37.49 20.75
CA GLN A 958 16.13 -37.80 21.50
C GLN A 958 16.15 -37.08 22.85
N SER A 959 16.28 -37.82 23.96
CA SER A 959 16.28 -37.23 25.30
C SER A 959 17.55 -36.42 25.59
N ILE A 960 17.38 -35.21 26.12
CA ILE A 960 18.46 -34.33 26.58
C ILE A 960 18.25 -34.00 28.06
N GLU A 961 19.33 -34.03 28.84
CA GLU A 961 19.28 -33.71 30.27
C GLU A 961 19.04 -32.21 30.47
N ALA A 962 17.95 -31.86 31.17
CA ALA A 962 17.63 -30.50 31.56
C ALA A 962 18.18 -30.19 32.96
N VAL A 963 18.71 -28.99 33.15
CA VAL A 963 19.23 -28.50 34.43
C VAL A 963 18.62 -27.16 34.79
N SER A 964 18.39 -26.94 36.08
CA SER A 964 17.95 -25.66 36.65
C SER A 964 18.64 -25.39 37.99
N GLU A 965 18.83 -24.12 38.32
CA GLU A 965 19.35 -23.67 39.63
C GLU A 965 18.24 -23.18 40.58
N ASP A 966 17.07 -22.83 40.04
CA ASP A 966 15.97 -22.15 40.74
C ASP A 966 14.60 -22.82 40.53
N ASP A 967 14.55 -23.94 39.81
CA ASP A 967 13.36 -24.67 39.39
C ASP A 967 12.40 -23.87 38.49
N LEU A 968 12.79 -22.65 38.07
CA LEU A 968 12.01 -21.73 37.22
C LEU A 968 12.60 -21.62 35.82
N THR A 969 13.93 -21.55 35.74
CA THR A 969 14.70 -21.36 34.52
C THR A 969 15.47 -22.62 34.20
N TRP A 970 15.25 -23.19 33.02
CA TRP A 970 15.80 -24.48 32.65
C TRP A 970 16.57 -24.40 31.34
N THR A 971 17.68 -25.15 31.27
CA THR A 971 18.47 -25.34 30.06
C THR A 971 18.71 -26.81 29.84
N ALA A 972 18.44 -27.31 28.63
CA ALA A 972 18.81 -28.64 28.19
C ALA A 972 19.77 -28.52 27.00
N THR A 973 21.02 -28.96 27.17
CA THR A 973 22.05 -28.94 26.13
C THR A 973 22.56 -30.35 25.84
N GLY A 974 22.62 -30.72 24.57
CA GLY A 974 23.08 -32.04 24.14
C GLY A 974 23.61 -32.03 22.71
N GLU A 975 24.28 -33.12 22.35
CA GLU A 975 24.75 -33.40 20.99
C GLU A 975 23.70 -34.31 20.31
N LEU A 976 23.29 -33.99 19.08
CA LEU A 976 22.35 -34.83 18.33
C LEU A 976 23.00 -36.16 17.94
N ALA A 977 22.32 -37.27 18.25
CA ALA A 977 22.64 -38.59 17.70
C ALA A 977 22.06 -38.76 16.29
N ASP A 978 22.31 -39.91 15.67
CA ASP A 978 21.85 -40.27 14.32
C ASP A 978 20.39 -39.87 14.08
N LEU A 979 20.17 -39.03 13.07
CA LEU A 979 18.84 -38.62 12.62
C LEU A 979 18.33 -39.61 11.57
N THR A 980 17.05 -39.99 11.67
CA THR A 980 16.40 -40.81 10.64
C THR A 980 15.52 -39.92 9.78
N GLY A 981 15.97 -39.62 8.56
CA GLY A 981 15.26 -38.73 7.64
C GLY A 981 15.58 -37.25 7.85
N SER A 982 14.76 -36.37 7.29
CA SER A 982 14.97 -34.92 7.40
C SER A 982 13.63 -34.22 7.65
N GLY A 983 13.63 -33.20 8.50
CA GLY A 983 12.41 -32.53 8.94
C GLY A 983 12.62 -31.60 10.13
N LEU A 984 11.57 -30.85 10.48
CA LEU A 984 11.54 -30.09 11.72
C LEU A 984 11.70 -31.03 12.92
N LEU A 985 12.59 -30.66 13.84
CA LEU A 985 12.79 -31.40 15.08
C LEU A 985 11.77 -30.94 16.11
N ASP A 986 10.88 -31.85 16.52
CA ASP A 986 9.98 -31.63 17.65
C ASP A 986 10.79 -31.36 18.92
N VAL A 987 10.49 -30.27 19.61
CA VAL A 987 11.01 -29.97 20.95
C VAL A 987 9.91 -30.32 21.92
N ALA A 988 10.03 -31.45 22.62
CA ALA A 988 9.04 -31.92 23.58
C ALA A 988 9.53 -31.72 25.03
N ILE A 989 8.72 -31.10 25.87
CA ILE A 989 8.99 -30.88 27.29
C ILE A 989 7.83 -31.41 28.14
N ASP A 990 8.09 -32.49 28.87
CA ASP A 990 7.19 -33.01 29.91
C ASP A 990 7.59 -32.43 31.27
N HIS A 991 6.60 -32.07 32.09
CA HIS A 991 6.84 -31.54 33.44
C HIS A 991 5.62 -31.73 34.35
N THR A 992 5.85 -31.55 35.65
CA THR A 992 4.83 -31.53 36.70
C THR A 992 4.79 -30.14 37.34
N THR A 993 3.61 -29.57 37.50
CA THR A 993 3.38 -28.22 38.09
C THR A 993 3.72 -28.17 39.59
N GLU A 994 3.79 -26.97 40.17
CA GLU A 994 4.07 -26.79 41.61
C GLU A 994 3.07 -27.55 42.51
N ASP A 995 1.81 -27.63 42.09
CA ASP A 995 0.73 -28.33 42.81
C ASP A 995 0.76 -29.87 42.62
N GLY A 996 1.69 -30.37 41.82
CA GLY A 996 1.89 -31.80 41.59
C GLY A 996 0.98 -32.40 40.52
N GLU A 997 0.43 -31.58 39.62
CA GLU A 997 -0.35 -32.03 38.46
C GLU A 997 0.57 -32.26 37.26
N GLU A 998 0.33 -33.34 36.51
CA GLU A 998 1.05 -33.64 35.26
C GLU A 998 0.59 -32.64 34.19
N ALA A 999 1.52 -31.84 33.67
CA ALA A 999 1.23 -30.81 32.68
C ALA A 999 1.12 -31.40 31.27
N ALA A 1000 0.45 -30.68 30.37
CA ALA A 1000 0.46 -31.03 28.95
C ALA A 1000 1.89 -30.96 28.40
N THR A 1001 2.28 -31.95 27.59
CA THR A 1001 3.56 -31.92 26.88
C THR A 1001 3.63 -30.68 26.00
N ILE A 1002 4.71 -29.92 26.13
CA ILE A 1002 4.93 -28.74 25.30
C ILE A 1002 5.72 -29.17 24.09
N HIS A 1003 5.19 -28.87 22.92
CA HIS A 1003 5.85 -29.09 21.64
C HIS A 1003 6.26 -27.78 20.98
N GLY A 1004 7.44 -27.74 20.38
CA GLY A 1004 7.97 -26.58 19.69
C GLY A 1004 8.37 -25.42 20.61
N SER A 1005 8.72 -24.29 20.00
CA SER A 1005 9.08 -23.05 20.73
C SER A 1005 7.87 -22.13 20.91
N THR A 1006 8.05 -21.06 21.67
CA THR A 1006 7.07 -19.97 21.82
C THR A 1006 7.56 -18.67 21.17
N ASP A 1007 8.82 -18.61 20.75
CA ASP A 1007 9.46 -17.44 20.12
C ASP A 1007 9.66 -17.62 18.60
N GLY A 1008 9.10 -18.70 18.03
CA GLY A 1008 9.22 -19.03 16.61
C GLY A 1008 10.56 -19.65 16.22
N THR A 1009 11.48 -19.89 17.17
CA THR A 1009 12.71 -20.63 16.88
C THR A 1009 12.44 -22.10 16.56
N TYR A 1010 13.15 -22.66 15.59
CA TYR A 1010 13.05 -24.06 15.23
C TYR A 1010 14.40 -24.58 14.74
N LEU A 1011 14.59 -25.90 14.79
CA LEU A 1011 15.72 -26.57 14.17
C LEU A 1011 15.21 -27.60 13.15
N TYR A 1012 15.88 -27.65 12.01
CA TYR A 1012 15.60 -28.61 10.96
C TYR A 1012 16.70 -29.67 10.95
N GLY A 1013 16.36 -30.89 11.34
CA GLY A 1013 17.28 -32.01 11.35
C GLY A 1013 17.44 -32.60 9.95
N ALA A 1014 18.68 -32.88 9.55
CA ALA A 1014 18.96 -33.55 8.29
C ALA A 1014 19.87 -34.78 8.48
N ASP A 1015 19.41 -35.93 8.01
CA ASP A 1015 20.22 -37.11 7.78
C ASP A 1015 21.16 -36.89 6.59
N GLU A 1016 22.46 -37.01 6.86
CA GLU A 1016 23.54 -36.85 5.86
C GLU A 1016 24.31 -38.12 5.58
N SER A 1017 23.79 -39.28 5.98
CA SER A 1017 24.46 -40.57 5.81
C SER A 1017 24.82 -40.91 4.35
N ASP A 1018 24.03 -40.41 3.39
CA ASP A 1018 24.23 -40.58 1.94
C ASP A 1018 24.69 -39.29 1.22
N LEU A 1019 25.33 -38.34 1.91
CA LEU A 1019 25.83 -37.10 1.31
C LEU A 1019 26.94 -37.37 0.28
N ILE A 1020 26.80 -36.79 -0.92
CA ILE A 1020 27.78 -36.84 -2.00
C ILE A 1020 28.77 -35.67 -1.85
N ASP A 1021 30.06 -35.98 -1.79
CA ASP A 1021 31.12 -34.97 -1.78
C ASP A 1021 31.37 -34.41 -3.20
N LEU A 1022 30.79 -33.23 -3.46
CA LEU A 1022 30.99 -32.49 -4.71
C LEU A 1022 32.34 -31.77 -4.79
N SER A 1023 33.05 -31.59 -3.68
CA SER A 1023 34.29 -30.77 -3.65
C SER A 1023 35.43 -31.40 -4.47
N GLY A 1024 35.36 -32.71 -4.70
CA GLY A 1024 36.30 -33.46 -5.54
C GLY A 1024 36.00 -33.39 -7.05
N ALA A 1025 34.83 -32.90 -7.46
CA ALA A 1025 34.43 -32.83 -8.86
C ALA A 1025 35.03 -31.61 -9.57
N GLN A 1026 35.38 -31.77 -10.85
CA GLN A 1026 35.99 -30.70 -11.63
C GLN A 1026 34.91 -29.79 -12.22
N VAL A 1027 35.01 -28.49 -12.01
CA VAL A 1027 34.09 -27.53 -12.64
C VAL A 1027 34.56 -27.22 -14.06
N ILE A 1028 33.68 -27.43 -15.03
CA ILE A 1028 33.99 -27.36 -16.46
C ILE A 1028 33.03 -26.44 -17.22
N LYS A 1029 33.43 -26.08 -18.44
CA LYS A 1029 32.59 -25.44 -19.45
C LYS A 1029 31.86 -26.50 -20.28
N LEU A 1030 30.91 -26.07 -21.11
CA LEU A 1030 30.20 -26.94 -22.05
C LEU A 1030 31.12 -27.66 -23.06
N ASP A 1031 32.30 -27.09 -23.36
CA ASP A 1031 33.29 -27.74 -24.23
C ASP A 1031 34.18 -28.77 -23.50
N GLY A 1032 33.91 -29.04 -22.22
CA GLY A 1032 34.64 -30.00 -21.39
C GLY A 1032 35.95 -29.47 -20.80
N THR A 1033 36.30 -28.19 -21.02
CA THR A 1033 37.51 -27.59 -20.43
C THR A 1033 37.25 -26.99 -19.05
N GLU A 1034 38.29 -26.86 -18.22
CA GLU A 1034 38.20 -26.27 -16.88
C GLU A 1034 37.61 -24.85 -16.87
N ASP A 1035 36.72 -24.58 -15.92
CA ASP A 1035 36.21 -23.23 -15.61
C ASP A 1035 36.67 -22.76 -14.22
N PRO A 1036 37.87 -22.16 -14.11
CA PRO A 1036 38.39 -21.71 -12.82
C PRO A 1036 37.59 -20.55 -12.21
N THR A 1037 36.77 -19.83 -13.00
CA THR A 1037 35.93 -18.74 -12.47
C THR A 1037 34.72 -19.32 -11.78
N LYS A 1038 33.97 -20.19 -12.48
CA LYS A 1038 32.81 -20.88 -11.88
C LYS A 1038 33.21 -21.85 -10.77
N ALA A 1039 34.43 -22.38 -10.79
CA ALA A 1039 34.96 -23.18 -9.68
C ALA A 1039 34.95 -22.43 -8.34
N THR A 1040 35.20 -21.11 -8.33
CA THR A 1040 35.13 -20.33 -7.08
C THR A 1040 33.70 -20.16 -6.57
N HIS A 1041 32.74 -20.01 -7.48
CA HIS A 1041 31.32 -19.98 -7.13
C HIS A 1041 30.83 -21.36 -6.66
N ALA A 1042 31.21 -22.45 -7.31
CA ALA A 1042 30.91 -23.80 -6.85
C ALA A 1042 31.44 -24.05 -5.44
N ALA A 1043 32.68 -23.64 -5.16
CA ALA A 1043 33.26 -23.80 -3.83
C ALA A 1043 32.49 -23.00 -2.77
N ALA A 1044 32.00 -21.80 -3.10
CA ALA A 1044 31.20 -20.98 -2.20
C ALA A 1044 29.78 -21.54 -1.94
N MET A 1045 29.28 -22.46 -2.77
CA MET A 1045 28.01 -23.18 -2.53
C MET A 1045 28.20 -24.44 -1.67
N LEU A 1046 29.43 -24.81 -1.35
CA LEU A 1046 29.79 -26.10 -0.74
C LEU A 1046 30.64 -25.91 0.52
N ASP A 1047 30.74 -24.69 1.05
CA ASP A 1047 31.65 -24.36 2.15
C ASP A 1047 31.00 -24.41 3.54
N GLY A 1048 29.69 -24.70 3.61
CA GLY A 1048 28.97 -24.85 4.86
C GLY A 1048 28.74 -23.52 5.57
N ASN A 1049 28.58 -22.43 4.82
CA ASN A 1049 28.44 -21.09 5.35
C ASN A 1049 27.38 -20.28 4.58
N ALA A 1050 26.24 -20.05 5.22
CA ALA A 1050 25.10 -19.32 4.63
C ALA A 1050 25.40 -17.84 4.29
N ALA A 1051 26.51 -17.28 4.78
CA ALA A 1051 26.95 -15.93 4.46
C ALA A 1051 27.82 -15.86 3.19
N THR A 1052 28.33 -17.00 2.71
CA THR A 1052 28.98 -17.14 1.40
C THR A 1052 27.97 -17.67 0.40
N PHE A 1053 28.13 -17.25 -0.85
CA PHE A 1053 27.20 -17.62 -1.91
C PHE A 1053 27.89 -17.53 -3.27
N SER A 1054 27.31 -18.27 -4.20
CA SER A 1054 27.55 -18.11 -5.63
C SER A 1054 26.86 -16.88 -6.19
N ASP A 1055 27.37 -16.38 -7.31
CA ASP A 1055 26.82 -15.25 -8.04
C ASP A 1055 27.19 -15.48 -9.52
N VAL A 1056 26.67 -16.58 -10.10
CA VAL A 1056 27.09 -17.02 -11.44
C VAL A 1056 26.33 -16.22 -12.50
N PRO A 1057 27.02 -15.40 -13.31
CA PRO A 1057 26.37 -14.61 -14.36
C PRO A 1057 26.06 -15.48 -15.59
N ALA A 1058 25.21 -14.95 -16.46
CA ALA A 1058 24.94 -15.56 -17.76
C ALA A 1058 26.18 -15.59 -18.65
N VAL A 1059 26.32 -16.68 -19.40
CA VAL A 1059 27.25 -16.82 -20.52
C VAL A 1059 26.41 -17.07 -21.77
N ASP A 1060 26.52 -16.19 -22.75
CA ASP A 1060 25.72 -16.24 -24.00
C ASP A 1060 24.19 -16.32 -23.77
N GLY A 1061 23.72 -15.71 -22.67
CA GLY A 1061 22.30 -15.66 -22.30
C GLY A 1061 21.82 -16.84 -21.44
N GLU A 1062 22.69 -17.79 -21.10
CA GLU A 1062 22.35 -18.94 -20.26
C GLU A 1062 23.07 -18.88 -18.90
N PHE A 1063 22.35 -19.20 -17.82
CA PHE A 1063 22.90 -19.26 -16.46
C PHE A 1063 23.11 -20.71 -16.07
N TYR A 1064 24.37 -21.16 -16.02
CA TYR A 1064 24.68 -22.54 -15.66
C TYR A 1064 26.01 -22.71 -14.93
N LEU A 1065 26.16 -23.81 -14.20
CA LEU A 1065 27.42 -24.33 -13.65
C LEU A 1065 27.46 -25.85 -13.83
N ILE A 1066 28.60 -26.41 -14.28
CA ILE A 1066 28.74 -27.83 -14.60
C ILE A 1066 29.87 -28.48 -13.79
N TRP A 1067 29.57 -29.61 -13.15
CA TRP A 1067 30.54 -30.51 -12.52
C TRP A 1067 30.78 -31.76 -13.40
N ASP A 1068 32.04 -32.17 -13.53
CA ASP A 1068 32.49 -33.45 -14.12
C ASP A 1068 33.10 -34.34 -13.04
N PHE A 1069 32.57 -35.54 -12.88
CA PHE A 1069 33.08 -36.55 -11.94
C PHE A 1069 34.23 -37.39 -12.54
N GLY A 1070 34.45 -37.35 -13.86
CA GLY A 1070 35.53 -38.03 -14.56
C GLY A 1070 35.09 -39.25 -15.38
N GLU A 1071 35.97 -39.74 -16.28
CA GLU A 1071 35.65 -40.79 -17.27
C GLU A 1071 35.14 -42.13 -16.70
N ASP A 1072 35.49 -42.45 -15.45
CA ASP A 1072 35.12 -43.72 -14.79
C ASP A 1072 34.19 -43.51 -13.59
N ALA A 1073 33.63 -42.31 -13.39
CA ALA A 1073 32.77 -41.99 -12.26
C ALA A 1073 31.42 -41.44 -12.71
N ALA A 1074 30.37 -41.85 -12.03
CA ALA A 1074 29.01 -41.33 -12.20
C ALA A 1074 28.29 -41.40 -10.86
N ILE A 1075 27.37 -40.46 -10.65
CA ILE A 1075 26.58 -40.39 -9.41
C ILE A 1075 25.11 -40.57 -9.72
N THR A 1076 24.39 -41.19 -8.77
CA THR A 1076 22.93 -41.20 -8.75
C THR A 1076 22.48 -40.31 -7.59
N VAL A 1077 21.68 -39.31 -7.90
CA VAL A 1077 21.15 -38.36 -6.92
C VAL A 1077 19.72 -38.78 -6.59
N ASN A 1078 19.41 -38.87 -5.31
CA ASN A 1078 18.07 -39.16 -4.79
C ASN A 1078 17.38 -37.89 -4.27
N ARG A 1079 18.16 -36.90 -3.81
CA ARG A 1079 17.68 -35.62 -3.27
C ARG A 1079 18.75 -34.53 -3.45
N ALA A 1080 18.31 -33.30 -3.69
CA ALA A 1080 19.14 -32.11 -3.64
C ALA A 1080 18.54 -31.09 -2.66
N ASP A 1081 19.36 -30.56 -1.78
CA ASP A 1081 18.97 -29.54 -0.81
C ASP A 1081 19.62 -28.21 -1.21
N PHE A 1082 18.83 -27.14 -1.25
CA PHE A 1082 19.26 -25.79 -1.61
C PHE A 1082 19.03 -24.82 -0.46
N LEU A 1083 20.00 -23.94 -0.22
CA LEU A 1083 19.83 -22.74 0.58
C LEU A 1083 20.04 -21.52 -0.31
N ALA A 1084 19.05 -20.62 -0.32
CA ALA A 1084 19.16 -19.35 -1.02
C ALA A 1084 20.25 -18.47 -0.40
N ARG A 1085 20.85 -17.60 -1.22
CA ARG A 1085 21.53 -16.41 -0.69
C ARG A 1085 20.60 -15.68 0.29
N GLN A 1086 21.13 -15.33 1.47
CA GLN A 1086 20.34 -14.83 2.60
C GLN A 1086 19.97 -13.33 2.48
N ASP A 1087 19.47 -12.94 1.31
CA ASP A 1087 18.94 -11.60 1.02
C ASP A 1087 17.83 -11.66 -0.05
N ASN A 1088 17.26 -10.49 -0.40
CA ASN A 1088 16.19 -10.39 -1.38
C ASN A 1088 16.61 -10.86 -2.79
N ASN A 1089 17.90 -10.84 -3.14
CA ASN A 1089 18.37 -11.36 -4.43
C ASN A 1089 18.25 -12.89 -4.47
N GLY A 1090 18.63 -13.58 -3.39
CA GLY A 1090 18.45 -15.03 -3.29
C GLY A 1090 16.99 -15.44 -3.46
N MET A 1091 16.09 -14.76 -2.74
CA MET A 1091 14.63 -14.96 -2.86
C MET A 1091 14.13 -14.76 -4.28
N THR A 1092 14.50 -13.66 -4.93
CA THR A 1092 13.92 -13.28 -6.21
C THR A 1092 14.49 -14.05 -7.39
N ARG A 1093 15.73 -14.55 -7.28
CA ARG A 1093 16.46 -15.16 -8.40
C ARG A 1093 16.51 -16.68 -8.35
N MET A 1094 16.13 -17.32 -7.25
CA MET A 1094 16.21 -18.78 -7.14
C MET A 1094 15.02 -19.53 -7.79
N ALA A 1095 13.91 -18.88 -8.12
CA ALA A 1095 12.64 -19.55 -8.50
C ALA A 1095 12.67 -20.55 -9.69
N ASP A 1096 13.68 -20.49 -10.56
CA ASP A 1096 13.78 -21.35 -11.76
C ASP A 1096 14.97 -22.30 -11.71
N LEU A 1097 15.66 -22.39 -10.57
CA LEU A 1097 16.86 -23.17 -10.40
C LEU A 1097 16.54 -24.67 -10.40
N VAL A 1098 17.20 -25.43 -11.26
CA VAL A 1098 17.03 -26.89 -11.40
C VAL A 1098 18.37 -27.60 -11.57
N LEU A 1099 18.40 -28.89 -11.23
CA LEU A 1099 19.51 -29.79 -11.54
C LEU A 1099 19.20 -30.69 -12.72
N GLU A 1100 20.23 -30.87 -13.55
CA GLU A 1100 20.19 -31.70 -14.73
C GLU A 1100 21.43 -32.59 -14.81
N GLY A 1101 21.26 -33.80 -15.35
CA GLY A 1101 22.31 -34.81 -15.47
C GLY A 1101 22.63 -35.11 -16.93
N SER A 1102 23.90 -35.38 -17.24
CA SER A 1102 24.36 -35.81 -18.55
C SER A 1102 25.47 -36.86 -18.47
N ASN A 1103 25.63 -37.63 -19.55
CA ASN A 1103 26.76 -38.55 -19.75
C ASN A 1103 27.62 -38.20 -20.97
N ASP A 1104 27.25 -37.18 -21.75
CA ASP A 1104 27.91 -36.80 -23.00
C ASP A 1104 28.07 -35.28 -23.20
N LEU A 1105 27.61 -34.44 -22.26
CA LEU A 1105 27.56 -32.96 -22.31
C LEU A 1105 26.60 -32.37 -23.36
N GLU A 1106 25.98 -33.20 -24.19
CA GLU A 1106 25.06 -32.76 -25.24
C GLU A 1106 23.59 -32.95 -24.82
N HIS A 1107 23.28 -34.06 -24.17
CA HIS A 1107 21.94 -34.41 -23.72
C HIS A 1107 21.84 -34.27 -22.21
N TRP A 1108 20.91 -33.42 -21.76
CA TRP A 1108 20.68 -33.12 -20.34
C TRP A 1108 19.28 -33.60 -19.93
N THR A 1109 19.20 -34.35 -18.83
CA THR A 1109 17.96 -34.79 -18.20
C THR A 1109 17.74 -33.99 -16.94
N ARG A 1110 16.69 -33.17 -16.88
CA ARG A 1110 16.25 -32.54 -15.63
C ARG A 1110 15.73 -33.62 -14.67
N PHE A 1111 16.21 -33.58 -13.44
CA PHE A 1111 15.81 -34.54 -12.41
C PHE A 1111 15.39 -33.89 -11.10
N THR A 1112 15.22 -32.57 -11.03
CA THR A 1112 14.54 -31.90 -9.92
C THR A 1112 13.44 -31.01 -10.46
N ASP A 1113 12.40 -30.78 -9.65
CA ASP A 1113 11.51 -29.63 -9.86
C ASP A 1113 12.28 -28.31 -9.64
N PRO A 1114 11.77 -27.15 -10.11
CA PRO A 1114 12.36 -25.86 -9.80
C PRO A 1114 12.26 -25.52 -8.31
N THR A 1115 13.28 -24.87 -7.75
CA THR A 1115 13.19 -24.30 -6.40
C THR A 1115 12.16 -23.17 -6.34
N THR A 1116 11.64 -22.88 -5.16
CA THR A 1116 10.69 -21.79 -4.89
C THR A 1116 11.38 -20.56 -4.28
N LYS A 1117 10.66 -19.44 -4.16
CA LYS A 1117 11.17 -18.20 -3.55
C LYS A 1117 11.11 -18.29 -2.03
N THR A 1118 12.10 -18.91 -1.40
CA THR A 1118 12.24 -18.95 0.07
C THR A 1118 13.70 -18.81 0.50
N LEU A 1119 13.93 -18.20 1.67
CA LEU A 1119 15.24 -18.11 2.32
C LEU A 1119 15.57 -19.38 3.10
N ALA A 1120 14.55 -20.19 3.42
CA ALA A 1120 14.71 -21.45 4.11
C ALA A 1120 15.35 -22.51 3.20
N TRP A 1121 15.85 -23.57 3.81
CA TRP A 1121 16.29 -24.76 3.09
C TRP A 1121 15.15 -25.37 2.28
N GLN A 1122 15.46 -25.82 1.07
CA GLN A 1122 14.51 -26.46 0.16
C GLN A 1122 15.02 -27.84 -0.21
N GLU A 1123 14.23 -28.87 0.09
CA GLU A 1123 14.55 -30.25 -0.28
C GLU A 1123 13.80 -30.64 -1.55
N LEU A 1124 14.55 -31.00 -2.58
CA LEU A 1124 14.01 -31.42 -3.87
C LEU A 1124 14.33 -32.90 -4.11
N PRO A 1125 13.34 -33.81 -4.09
CA PRO A 1125 13.56 -35.20 -4.43
C PRO A 1125 13.94 -35.33 -5.91
N ALA A 1126 14.79 -36.29 -6.22
CA ALA A 1126 15.11 -36.59 -7.60
C ALA A 1126 13.91 -37.26 -8.30
N THR A 1127 13.51 -36.73 -9.45
CA THR A 1127 12.42 -37.25 -10.28
C THR A 1127 12.88 -38.35 -11.25
N ASP A 1128 14.18 -38.67 -11.26
CA ASP A 1128 14.81 -39.64 -12.15
C ASP A 1128 15.86 -40.46 -11.37
N ASP A 1129 15.96 -41.75 -11.67
CA ASP A 1129 16.87 -42.70 -11.01
C ASP A 1129 18.16 -42.95 -11.80
N GLY A 1130 18.48 -42.05 -12.75
CA GLY A 1130 19.64 -42.12 -13.62
C GLY A 1130 20.98 -42.00 -12.90
N SER A 1131 22.04 -42.38 -13.61
CA SER A 1131 23.42 -42.20 -13.16
C SER A 1131 24.15 -41.32 -14.17
N TYR A 1132 24.79 -40.26 -13.67
CA TYR A 1132 25.32 -39.16 -14.47
C TYR A 1132 26.78 -38.87 -14.15
N ARG A 1133 27.60 -38.77 -15.21
CA ARG A 1133 28.99 -38.28 -15.12
C ARG A 1133 29.07 -36.77 -14.98
N TYR A 1134 28.12 -36.04 -15.55
CA TYR A 1134 28.08 -34.59 -15.50
C TYR A 1134 26.80 -34.13 -14.81
N LEU A 1135 26.93 -33.14 -13.93
CA LEU A 1135 25.80 -32.43 -13.34
C LEU A 1135 25.83 -30.97 -13.76
N ARG A 1136 24.67 -30.42 -14.12
CA ARG A 1136 24.48 -29.01 -14.44
C ARG A 1136 23.44 -28.42 -13.50
N LEU A 1137 23.82 -27.35 -12.83
CA LEU A 1137 22.90 -26.44 -12.16
C LEU A 1137 22.54 -25.32 -13.15
N THR A 1138 21.26 -25.05 -13.38
CA THR A 1138 20.81 -24.06 -14.36
C THR A 1138 19.63 -23.25 -13.83
N ASN A 1139 19.48 -22.01 -14.29
CA ASN A 1139 18.48 -21.06 -13.78
C ASN A 1139 18.01 -20.06 -14.85
N GLY A 1140 16.87 -19.41 -14.63
CA GLY A 1140 16.35 -18.29 -15.42
C GLY A 1140 17.00 -16.93 -15.10
N ALA A 1141 17.71 -16.85 -13.97
CA ALA A 1141 18.43 -15.68 -13.49
C ALA A 1141 19.85 -16.06 -13.01
N LEU A 1142 20.59 -15.12 -12.42
CA LEU A 1142 21.89 -15.43 -11.81
C LEU A 1142 21.76 -16.56 -10.79
N ILE A 1143 22.75 -17.45 -10.71
CA ILE A 1143 22.75 -18.52 -9.72
C ILE A 1143 23.31 -17.94 -8.41
N ASP A 1144 22.39 -17.59 -7.50
CA ASP A 1144 22.63 -17.02 -6.16
C ASP A 1144 22.34 -18.06 -5.06
N VAL A 1145 23.08 -19.18 -5.08
CA VAL A 1145 22.99 -20.27 -4.09
C VAL A 1145 23.99 -20.04 -2.97
N ALA A 1146 23.52 -20.02 -1.72
CA ALA A 1146 24.38 -20.03 -0.53
C ALA A 1146 24.94 -21.43 -0.28
N GLU A 1147 24.09 -22.45 -0.27
CA GLU A 1147 24.52 -23.84 -0.05
C GLU A 1147 23.78 -24.82 -0.96
N LEU A 1148 24.50 -25.83 -1.44
CA LEU A 1148 23.99 -26.96 -2.20
C LEU A 1148 24.47 -28.26 -1.56
N ARG A 1149 23.56 -29.18 -1.28
CA ARG A 1149 23.89 -30.54 -0.82
C ARG A 1149 23.20 -31.59 -1.66
N LEU A 1150 23.93 -32.62 -2.08
CA LEU A 1150 23.38 -33.70 -2.90
C LEU A 1150 23.47 -35.03 -2.15
N TYR A 1151 22.41 -35.81 -2.23
CA TYR A 1151 22.29 -37.10 -1.54
C TYR A 1151 22.10 -38.22 -2.55
N GLY A 1152 22.73 -39.36 -2.32
CA GLY A 1152 22.57 -40.55 -3.14
C GLY A 1152 23.81 -41.44 -3.14
N ASN A 1153 24.04 -42.14 -4.25
CA ASN A 1153 25.15 -43.11 -4.36
C ASN A 1153 26.24 -42.59 -5.30
N GLY A 1154 27.47 -42.52 -4.81
CA GLY A 1154 28.67 -42.32 -5.62
C GLY A 1154 29.27 -43.65 -6.09
N GLY A 1155 29.47 -43.80 -7.41
CA GLY A 1155 30.11 -44.97 -8.03
C GLY A 1155 31.63 -44.84 -8.18
#